data_AF-A0A9D3LYK0-F1
#
_entry.id   AF-A0A9D3LYK0-F1
#
_cell.length_a   1.000
_cell.length_b   1.000
_cell.length_c   1.000
_cell.angle_alpha   90.00
_cell.angle_beta   90.00
_cell.angle_gamma   90.00
#
_symmetry.space_group_name_H-M   'P 1'
#
loop_
_entity.id
_entity.type
_entity.pdbx_description
1 polymer ?
#
loop_
_entity_poly.entity_id
_entity_poly.type
_entity_poly.pdbx_seq_one_letter_code
_entity_poly.pdbx_strand_id
1 'polypeptide(L)'
;MFSVKPLKPTFKSYLPPLQTDLKKTPQPAKKLEAKLLPGEIVVNEVNFVRKCIGADSSKDDLWGKLVCTNFKISFITHDALPLQKFQYRTRLLGEHDVPLACVEQVVTVNDAKGKQKVLGSNQKLKFNPTELIVYCKDFRIIRFRFDEAGPESAKKVCLAIAHYCQPADPQLLFGFEYIGKRYYGSSGDRVNGVDRGGGLQTPLFDRPSEWDREIKRTGASEWRVCSINEGYAVSQSLPEYFVVPASLADQDLKQYSSFFTGHRVPLWCWNHPNGSALVRMASIRDPAQQRKLDQRICNGITKSHPKRSEALKADLDKSLPNIQDIQAAFVRLRQVCVIEPFEESEEKWLSSVESSRWLEYVRAFLKNSAEVVFILEGKCASVILQEEEDRDLSCVVSSLVQLMLDPHFRSLSGFQSLVQKEWVMAGHRFMDRCNHLKKNDREECPLFLLFLDCVWQLMNQYPAAFEFTETYLTVLMDSMWIPVFSTFLFNGPQQHVEHTREFAQNKNIPLGEDKALRFPPVWDWSQQFSLKDQALFNSPMYVGKGATCVQNGAVKTFRRKKNYSSTLRGQREAESPSERFLRDWFSRPADLQGLLLPQLLPSHLRLWRLYFLRWVPEAQIPRGGPITAFHKLSLLADEIETLQTRLRQYKGGTPAPTPGTPQPEQRRMYFKALSPQDSPSAPEYLSSSFPFSPVGNLCRRSILGTPLSKFLSGAKIWLSTETLANESV
;
A
#
# COMPACT_ATOMS: atom_id res chain seq x y z
N MET A 1 -26.50 62.51 11.79
CA MET A 1 -27.85 62.34 11.21
C MET A 1 -27.73 62.37 9.70
N PHE A 2 -27.85 61.23 9.01
CA PHE A 2 -28.49 61.13 7.68
C PHE A 2 -28.89 59.67 7.47
N SER A 3 -30.21 59.45 7.44
CA SER A 3 -30.88 58.15 7.31
C SER A 3 -30.94 57.75 5.84
N VAL A 4 -30.33 56.64 5.45
CA VAL A 4 -30.44 56.09 4.09
C VAL A 4 -31.69 55.20 4.01
N LYS A 5 -32.68 55.65 3.23
CA LYS A 5 -33.88 54.88 2.89
C LYS A 5 -33.52 53.70 1.96
N PRO A 6 -34.16 52.53 2.09
CA PRO A 6 -33.94 51.42 1.16
C PRO A 6 -34.63 51.68 -0.19
N LEU A 7 -33.93 51.35 -1.28
CA LEU A 7 -34.41 51.39 -2.66
C LEU A 7 -35.50 50.33 -2.88
N LYS A 8 -36.64 50.75 -3.46
CA LYS A 8 -37.70 49.85 -3.92
C LYS A 8 -37.32 49.22 -5.28
N PRO A 9 -37.52 47.90 -5.48
CA PRO A 9 -37.34 47.27 -6.77
C PRO A 9 -38.42 47.69 -7.78
N THR A 10 -38.02 48.01 -9.01
CA THR A 10 -38.84 48.54 -10.12
C THR A 10 -39.35 47.48 -11.10
N PHE A 11 -39.50 46.21 -10.68
CA PHE A 11 -40.04 45.17 -11.56
C PHE A 11 -41.27 44.48 -10.95
N LYS A 12 -42.45 44.69 -11.57
CA LYS A 12 -43.68 43.92 -11.32
C LYS A 12 -43.79 42.83 -12.39
N SER A 13 -43.62 41.57 -12.00
CA SER A 13 -43.98 40.41 -12.82
C SER A 13 -45.51 40.28 -12.86
N TYR A 14 -46.09 40.12 -14.06
CA TYR A 14 -47.53 39.94 -14.28
C TYR A 14 -47.96 38.46 -14.40
N LEU A 15 -47.13 37.52 -13.96
CA LEU A 15 -47.50 36.10 -13.92
C LEU A 15 -48.04 35.75 -12.52
N PRO A 16 -49.24 35.13 -12.42
CA PRO A 16 -49.74 34.67 -11.13
C PRO A 16 -48.81 33.59 -10.55
N PRO A 17 -48.53 33.61 -9.23
CA PRO A 17 -47.69 32.60 -8.61
C PRO A 17 -48.38 31.23 -8.69
N LEU A 18 -47.66 30.24 -9.23
CA LEU A 18 -48.04 28.83 -9.16
C LEU A 18 -48.12 28.43 -7.68
N GLN A 19 -49.34 28.19 -7.19
CA GLN A 19 -49.58 27.50 -5.93
C GLN A 19 -49.02 26.08 -6.03
N THR A 20 -47.89 25.84 -5.36
CA THR A 20 -47.53 24.52 -4.86
C THR A 20 -47.35 24.63 -3.36
N ASP A 21 -48.49 24.55 -2.65
CA ASP A 21 -48.52 24.28 -1.22
C ASP A 21 -47.95 22.88 -0.96
N LEU A 22 -46.67 22.81 -0.62
CA LEU A 22 -46.15 21.79 0.27
C LEU A 22 -45.49 22.52 1.43
N LYS A 23 -46.27 22.75 2.49
CA LYS A 23 -45.74 23.05 3.83
C LYS A 23 -44.80 21.90 4.25
N LYS A 24 -43.52 21.98 3.86
CA LYS A 24 -42.47 21.30 4.61
C LYS A 24 -42.31 22.08 5.90
N THR A 25 -42.84 21.51 6.99
CA THR A 25 -42.35 21.80 8.34
C THR A 25 -40.83 21.88 8.28
N PRO A 26 -40.17 22.95 8.76
CA PRO A 26 -38.72 22.98 8.81
C PRO A 26 -38.27 21.81 9.68
N GLN A 27 -37.70 20.77 9.05
CA GLN A 27 -36.99 19.75 9.80
C GLN A 27 -35.90 20.48 10.59
N PRO A 28 -35.71 20.20 11.88
CA PRO A 28 -34.60 20.79 12.62
C PRO A 28 -33.31 20.50 11.86
N ALA A 29 -32.51 21.53 11.60
CA ALA A 29 -31.22 21.37 10.94
C ALA A 29 -30.47 20.24 11.64
N LYS A 30 -30.14 19.17 10.89
CA LYS A 30 -29.41 18.03 11.45
C LYS A 30 -28.13 18.56 12.09
N LYS A 31 -27.93 18.30 13.38
CA LYS A 31 -26.73 18.75 14.08
C LYS A 31 -25.49 18.05 13.47
N LEU A 32 -24.44 18.80 13.16
CA LEU A 32 -23.15 18.25 12.73
C LEU A 32 -22.48 17.55 13.92
N GLU A 33 -22.70 16.24 14.06
CA GLU A 33 -22.13 15.42 15.12
C GLU A 33 -21.19 14.35 14.57
N ALA A 34 -20.06 14.17 15.26
CA ALA A 34 -19.06 13.17 14.90
C ALA A 34 -19.57 11.77 15.23
N LYS A 35 -19.38 10.82 14.31
CA LYS A 35 -19.61 9.40 14.59
C LYS A 35 -18.40 8.87 15.37
N LEU A 36 -18.62 8.59 16.66
CA LEU A 36 -17.61 8.10 17.59
C LEU A 36 -17.64 6.56 17.69
N LEU A 37 -16.46 5.94 17.74
CA LEU A 37 -16.28 4.54 18.08
C LEU A 37 -16.32 4.31 19.61
N PRO A 38 -16.51 3.08 20.09
CA PRO A 38 -16.36 2.75 21.51
C PRO A 38 -15.02 3.23 22.08
N GLY A 39 -15.06 4.05 23.12
CA GLY A 39 -13.86 4.64 23.74
C GLY A 39 -13.33 5.90 23.05
N GLU A 40 -13.92 6.31 21.93
CA GLU A 40 -13.55 7.54 21.24
C GLU A 40 -14.21 8.75 21.92
N ILE A 41 -13.41 9.78 22.18
CA ILE A 41 -13.87 11.02 22.83
C ILE A 41 -13.50 12.24 21.99
N VAL A 42 -14.37 13.25 21.99
CA VAL A 42 -14.07 14.55 21.39
C VAL A 42 -13.12 15.31 22.31
N VAL A 43 -11.94 15.63 21.79
CA VAL A 43 -10.90 16.41 22.50
C VAL A 43 -11.12 17.89 22.27
N ASN A 44 -11.39 18.29 21.03
CA ASN A 44 -11.66 19.68 20.67
C ASN A 44 -12.46 19.77 19.38
N GLU A 45 -13.14 20.89 19.19
CA GLU A 45 -13.95 21.13 17.99
C GLU A 45 -14.04 22.61 17.66
N VAL A 46 -14.31 22.89 16.38
CA VAL A 46 -14.55 24.24 15.88
C VAL A 46 -15.56 24.19 14.73
N ASN A 47 -16.51 25.12 14.76
CA ASN A 47 -17.54 25.27 13.73
C ASN A 47 -17.11 26.32 12.70
N PHE A 48 -17.85 26.39 11.59
CA PHE A 48 -17.62 27.37 10.51
C PHE A 48 -16.20 27.26 9.95
N VAL A 49 -15.73 26.02 9.76
CA VAL A 49 -14.45 25.73 9.12
C VAL A 49 -14.70 25.48 7.65
N ARG A 50 -13.88 26.10 6.82
CA ARG A 50 -13.86 25.87 5.38
C ARG A 50 -12.75 24.88 5.04
N LYS A 51 -13.10 23.69 4.57
CA LYS A 51 -12.15 22.75 3.98
C LYS A 51 -11.97 23.16 2.52
N CYS A 52 -10.75 23.55 2.16
CA CYS A 52 -10.45 23.90 0.78
C CYS A 52 -10.70 22.68 -0.10
N ILE A 53 -11.32 22.90 -1.28
CA ILE A 53 -11.57 21.89 -2.31
C ILE A 53 -10.87 22.20 -3.65
N GLY A 54 -10.90 23.47 -4.05
CA GLY A 54 -10.40 23.94 -5.34
C GLY A 54 -9.10 24.74 -5.25
N ALA A 55 -8.47 24.93 -6.40
CA ALA A 55 -7.24 25.70 -6.57
C ALA A 55 -7.44 27.21 -6.38
N ASP A 56 -8.50 27.77 -6.99
CA ASP A 56 -8.56 29.22 -7.26
C ASP A 56 -9.93 29.87 -6.98
N SER A 57 -10.99 29.09 -6.72
CA SER A 57 -12.32 29.65 -6.41
C SER A 57 -12.91 29.01 -5.16
N SER A 58 -13.35 29.83 -4.21
CA SER A 58 -14.00 29.40 -2.96
C SER A 58 -15.38 28.74 -3.17
N LYS A 59 -15.82 28.53 -4.41
CA LYS A 59 -17.16 28.04 -4.75
C LYS A 59 -17.33 26.54 -4.52
N ASP A 60 -16.25 25.77 -4.62
CA ASP A 60 -16.27 24.32 -4.40
C ASP A 60 -15.87 23.93 -2.98
N ASP A 61 -15.43 24.89 -2.16
CA ASP A 61 -15.00 24.66 -0.78
C ASP A 61 -16.14 24.15 0.09
N LEU A 62 -15.83 23.22 0.99
CA LEU A 62 -16.82 22.65 1.91
C LEU A 62 -16.84 23.44 3.21
N TRP A 63 -18.04 23.83 3.64
CA TRP A 63 -18.23 24.38 4.97
C TRP A 63 -18.68 23.30 5.93
N GLY A 64 -18.15 23.35 7.15
CA GLY A 64 -18.45 22.32 8.12
C GLY A 64 -17.85 22.54 9.49
N LYS A 65 -17.80 21.45 10.23
CA LYS A 65 -17.26 21.36 11.58
C LYS A 65 -16.01 20.50 11.56
N LEU A 66 -14.94 21.00 12.16
CA LEU A 66 -13.70 20.26 12.36
C LEU A 66 -13.65 19.76 13.81
N VAL A 67 -13.42 18.47 13.98
CA VAL A 67 -13.37 17.79 15.28
C VAL A 67 -12.05 17.03 15.40
N CYS A 68 -11.35 17.23 16.52
CA CYS A 68 -10.24 16.39 16.93
C CYS A 68 -10.75 15.43 18.01
N THR A 69 -10.60 14.13 17.79
CA THR A 69 -10.84 13.11 18.82
C THR A 69 -9.51 12.57 19.33
N ASN A 70 -9.53 11.56 20.22
CA ASN A 70 -8.36 10.77 20.58
C ASN A 70 -7.98 9.71 19.53
N PHE A 71 -8.72 9.62 18.40
CA PHE A 71 -8.48 8.65 17.32
C PHE A 71 -8.19 9.30 15.97
N LYS A 72 -8.93 10.37 15.63
CA LYS A 72 -8.96 10.94 14.28
C LYS A 72 -9.21 12.44 14.27
N ILE A 73 -8.86 13.06 13.15
CA ILE A 73 -9.38 14.34 12.70
C ILE A 73 -10.64 14.03 11.89
N SER A 74 -11.77 14.61 12.24
CA SER A 74 -13.04 14.44 11.53
C SER A 74 -13.54 15.79 11.01
N PHE A 75 -13.87 15.85 9.72
CA PHE A 75 -14.52 17.01 9.11
C PHE A 75 -15.92 16.63 8.65
N ILE A 76 -16.91 17.31 9.21
CA ILE A 76 -18.33 16.99 9.02
C ILE A 76 -18.96 18.15 8.26
N THR A 77 -19.59 17.85 7.12
CA THR A 77 -20.28 18.83 6.27
C THR A 77 -21.69 18.36 5.95
N HIS A 78 -22.58 19.30 5.64
CA HIS A 78 -23.90 19.02 5.07
C HIS A 78 -23.89 18.99 3.54
N ASP A 79 -22.84 19.54 2.94
CA ASP A 79 -22.73 19.69 1.50
C ASP A 79 -22.32 18.35 0.90
N ALA A 80 -23.25 17.70 0.21
CA ALA A 80 -22.94 16.52 -0.57
C ALA A 80 -22.21 16.95 -1.85
N LEU A 81 -20.97 16.52 -2.04
CA LEU A 81 -20.32 16.66 -3.34
C LEU A 81 -20.94 15.65 -4.32
N PRO A 82 -21.52 16.08 -5.45
CA PRO A 82 -21.99 15.16 -6.49
C PRO A 82 -20.85 14.39 -7.15
N LEU A 83 -19.63 14.91 -7.04
CA LEU A 83 -18.47 14.53 -7.84
C LEU A 83 -17.51 13.57 -7.14
N GLN A 84 -17.50 13.47 -5.80
CA GLN A 84 -16.55 12.63 -5.06
C GLN A 84 -17.21 11.34 -4.59
N LYS A 85 -17.00 10.23 -5.32
CA LYS A 85 -17.42 8.90 -4.87
C LYS A 85 -16.19 8.09 -4.44
N PHE A 86 -16.09 7.84 -3.14
CA PHE A 86 -15.14 6.89 -2.59
C PHE A 86 -15.58 5.47 -2.98
N GLN A 87 -14.65 4.72 -3.56
CA GLN A 87 -14.93 3.39 -4.11
C GLN A 87 -15.30 2.37 -3.03
N TYR A 88 -14.74 2.53 -1.83
CA TYR A 88 -15.08 1.73 -0.66
C TYR A 88 -15.36 2.64 0.53
N ARG A 89 -16.20 2.18 1.46
CA ARG A 89 -16.50 2.89 2.71
C ARG A 89 -16.03 2.07 3.90
N THR A 90 -15.17 2.66 4.71
CA THR A 90 -14.76 2.06 5.97
C THR A 90 -15.85 2.27 7.04
N ARG A 91 -16.04 1.28 7.89
CA ARG A 91 -16.95 1.33 9.05
C ARG A 91 -16.38 2.17 10.18
N LEU A 92 -15.05 2.34 10.21
CA LEU A 92 -14.28 2.99 11.28
C LEU A 92 -14.10 4.50 11.05
N LEU A 93 -13.93 4.91 9.80
CA LEU A 93 -13.65 6.30 9.43
C LEU A 93 -14.74 6.84 8.51
N GLY A 94 -15.11 8.11 8.72
CA GLY A 94 -15.92 8.88 7.79
C GLY A 94 -15.13 9.28 6.54
N GLU A 95 -15.86 9.83 5.57
CA GLU A 95 -15.36 10.19 4.24
C GLU A 95 -14.21 11.21 4.26
N HIS A 96 -14.22 12.12 5.22
CA HIS A 96 -13.21 13.15 5.40
C HIS A 96 -12.36 12.95 6.64
N ASP A 97 -12.45 11.77 7.25
CA ASP A 97 -11.71 11.46 8.47
C ASP A 97 -10.26 11.08 8.14
N VAL A 98 -9.35 11.47 9.04
CA VAL A 98 -7.93 11.11 9.00
C VAL A 98 -7.56 10.54 10.36
N PRO A 99 -7.11 9.28 10.46
CA PRO A 99 -6.55 8.74 11.70
C PRO A 99 -5.39 9.59 12.16
N LEU A 100 -5.29 9.87 13.46
CA LEU A 100 -4.19 10.66 14.01
C LEU A 100 -2.82 10.02 13.76
N ALA A 101 -2.75 8.68 13.74
CA ALA A 101 -1.53 7.93 13.43
C ALA A 101 -1.07 8.11 11.96
N CYS A 102 -1.96 8.56 11.06
CA CYS A 102 -1.64 8.90 9.68
C CYS A 102 -1.09 10.33 9.53
N VAL A 103 -1.28 11.20 10.52
CA VAL A 103 -0.82 12.59 10.46
C VAL A 103 0.69 12.65 10.64
N GLU A 104 1.38 13.11 9.61
CA GLU A 104 2.83 13.32 9.63
C GLU A 104 3.16 14.67 10.25
N GLN A 105 2.63 15.73 9.67
CA GLN A 105 2.97 17.11 10.04
C GLN A 105 1.73 17.98 10.13
N VAL A 106 1.73 18.86 11.13
CA VAL A 106 0.67 19.84 11.38
C VAL A 106 1.28 21.23 11.21
N VAL A 107 0.76 22.03 10.30
CA VAL A 107 1.26 23.37 10.00
C VAL A 107 0.16 24.38 10.19
N THR A 108 0.47 25.46 10.90
CA THR A 108 -0.46 26.59 11.10
C THR A 108 0.07 27.82 10.39
N VAL A 109 -0.81 28.54 9.73
CA VAL A 109 -0.49 29.76 8.99
C VAL A 109 -1.38 30.90 9.49
N ASN A 110 -0.83 32.11 9.47
CA ASN A 110 -1.56 33.37 9.59
C ASN A 110 -1.15 34.26 8.44
N ASP A 111 -1.98 34.30 7.40
CA ASP A 111 -1.70 35.04 6.16
C ASP A 111 -1.59 36.54 6.42
N ALA A 112 -2.48 37.08 7.26
CA ALA A 112 -2.51 38.51 7.58
C ALA A 112 -1.20 38.99 8.24
N LYS A 113 -0.44 38.10 8.87
CA LYS A 113 0.85 38.40 9.51
C LYS A 113 2.04 37.76 8.79
N GLY A 114 1.82 37.05 7.69
CA GLY A 114 2.86 36.28 6.98
C GLY A 114 3.59 35.27 7.86
N LYS A 115 2.91 34.68 8.88
CA LYS A 115 3.53 33.75 9.83
C LYS A 115 3.12 32.32 9.52
N GLN A 116 4.08 31.41 9.51
CA GLN A 116 3.85 29.96 9.42
C GLN A 116 4.62 29.25 10.53
N LYS A 117 4.03 28.20 11.09
CA LYS A 117 4.66 27.37 12.12
C LYS A 117 4.25 25.91 11.99
N VAL A 118 5.24 25.02 11.91
CA VAL A 118 5.07 23.58 12.14
C VAL A 118 4.82 23.36 13.64
N LEU A 119 3.72 22.71 13.98
CA LEU A 119 3.34 22.39 15.36
C LEU A 119 3.76 20.95 15.70
N GLY A 120 4.50 20.81 16.79
CA GLY A 120 4.75 19.53 17.47
C GLY A 120 4.02 19.45 18.82
N SER A 121 4.19 18.32 19.50
CA SER A 121 3.60 18.10 20.82
C SER A 121 4.05 19.17 21.83
N ASN A 122 3.12 19.59 22.69
CA ASN A 122 3.34 20.55 23.79
C ASN A 122 3.89 21.93 23.38
N GLN A 123 3.86 22.28 22.09
CA GLN A 123 4.30 23.59 21.63
C GLN A 123 3.23 24.67 21.83
N LYS A 124 3.66 25.90 22.16
CA LYS A 124 2.77 27.08 22.21
C LYS A 124 2.61 27.71 20.83
N LEU A 125 1.40 28.17 20.51
CA LEU A 125 1.11 28.98 19.32
C LEU A 125 0.95 30.46 19.71
N LYS A 126 1.81 31.33 19.16
CA LYS A 126 1.89 32.76 19.51
C LYS A 126 1.01 33.66 18.62
N PHE A 127 0.23 33.09 17.72
CA PHE A 127 -0.68 33.81 16.83
C PHE A 127 -1.99 33.04 16.67
N ASN A 128 -3.03 33.69 16.15
CA ASN A 128 -4.29 33.03 15.84
C ASN A 128 -4.18 32.47 14.41
N PRO A 129 -4.35 31.17 14.20
CA PRO A 129 -4.22 30.59 12.87
C PRO A 129 -5.39 31.02 11.98
N THR A 130 -5.10 31.43 10.75
CA THR A 130 -6.11 31.62 9.68
C THR A 130 -6.26 30.35 8.85
N GLU A 131 -5.25 29.49 8.86
CA GLU A 131 -5.22 28.23 8.12
C GLU A 131 -4.47 27.14 8.90
N LEU A 132 -4.96 25.91 8.75
CA LEU A 132 -4.35 24.66 9.21
C LEU A 132 -4.09 23.78 8.00
N ILE A 133 -2.84 23.33 7.84
CA ILE A 133 -2.42 22.39 6.80
C ILE A 133 -1.97 21.10 7.50
N VAL A 134 -2.59 19.98 7.12
CA VAL A 134 -2.29 18.64 7.64
C VAL A 134 -1.64 17.83 6.52
N TYR A 135 -0.39 17.44 6.72
CA TYR A 135 0.32 16.50 5.86
C TYR A 135 0.19 15.10 6.44
N CYS A 136 -0.22 14.15 5.60
CA CYS A 136 -0.47 12.77 5.99
C CYS A 136 0.56 11.83 5.35
N LYS A 137 0.91 10.76 6.07
CA LYS A 137 1.83 9.70 5.60
C LYS A 137 1.31 8.98 4.35
N ASP A 138 0.01 9.10 4.09
CA ASP A 138 -0.68 8.48 2.97
C ASP A 138 -0.84 9.41 1.76
N PHE A 139 -0.03 10.46 1.65
CA PHE A 139 0.03 11.46 0.57
C PHE A 139 -1.12 12.49 0.57
N ARG A 140 -2.04 12.47 1.55
CA ARG A 140 -3.02 13.55 1.68
C ARG A 140 -2.39 14.84 2.23
N ILE A 141 -2.68 15.95 1.56
CA ILE A 141 -2.56 17.30 2.13
C ILE A 141 -3.96 17.85 2.29
N ILE A 142 -4.31 18.25 3.51
CA ILE A 142 -5.64 18.79 3.81
C ILE A 142 -5.50 20.17 4.39
N ARG A 143 -6.23 21.13 3.82
CA ARG A 143 -6.19 22.55 4.20
C ARG A 143 -7.54 22.96 4.75
N PHE A 144 -7.52 23.51 5.96
CA PHE A 144 -8.68 24.06 6.64
C PHE A 144 -8.44 25.54 6.87
N ARG A 145 -9.43 26.36 6.52
CA ARG A 145 -9.44 27.80 6.70
C ARG A 145 -10.40 28.15 7.83
N PHE A 146 -10.00 29.14 8.62
CA PHE A 146 -10.71 29.59 9.81
C PHE A 146 -11.28 31.00 9.63
N ASP A 147 -11.66 31.36 8.40
CA ASP A 147 -12.06 32.73 8.05
C ASP A 147 -13.27 33.22 8.89
N GLU A 148 -14.20 32.30 9.22
CA GLU A 148 -15.40 32.59 10.03
C GLU A 148 -15.39 31.89 11.41
N ALA A 149 -14.34 31.13 11.70
CA ALA A 149 -14.22 30.40 12.95
C ALA A 149 -13.71 31.29 14.08
N GLY A 150 -14.13 31.01 15.31
CA GLY A 150 -13.61 31.68 16.51
C GLY A 150 -12.08 31.47 16.63
N PRO A 151 -11.26 32.53 16.73
CA PRO A 151 -9.80 32.41 16.69
C PRO A 151 -9.23 31.60 17.87
N GLU A 152 -9.87 31.70 19.04
CA GLU A 152 -9.54 30.89 20.23
C GLU A 152 -9.82 29.39 20.01
N SER A 153 -10.99 29.04 19.43
CA SER A 153 -11.33 27.65 19.10
C SER A 153 -10.45 27.08 18.00
N ALA A 154 -10.14 27.86 16.96
CA ALA A 154 -9.24 27.46 15.89
C ALA A 154 -7.83 27.16 16.45
N LYS A 155 -7.34 28.00 17.36
CA LYS A 155 -6.07 27.78 18.05
C LYS A 155 -6.10 26.50 18.90
N LYS A 156 -7.16 26.28 19.68
CA LYS A 156 -7.31 25.09 20.54
C LYS A 156 -7.36 23.79 19.74
N VAL A 157 -8.12 23.73 18.64
CA VAL A 157 -8.16 22.53 17.80
C VAL A 157 -6.81 22.24 17.13
N CYS A 158 -6.09 23.27 16.65
CA CYS A 158 -4.76 23.08 16.07
C CYS A 158 -3.77 22.48 17.08
N LEU A 159 -3.79 22.98 18.31
CA LEU A 159 -2.94 22.48 19.40
C LEU A 159 -3.34 21.06 19.82
N ALA A 160 -4.64 20.75 19.87
CA ALA A 160 -5.14 19.41 20.17
C ALA A 160 -4.69 18.40 19.11
N ILE A 161 -4.85 18.71 17.83
CA ILE A 161 -4.40 17.84 16.72
C ILE A 161 -2.89 17.59 16.81
N ALA A 162 -2.09 18.64 17.06
CA ALA A 162 -0.63 18.51 17.18
C ALA A 162 -0.19 17.67 18.39
N HIS A 163 -0.94 17.69 19.50
CA HIS A 163 -0.66 16.88 20.67
C HIS A 163 -1.04 15.41 20.46
N TYR A 164 -2.26 15.13 19.99
CA TYR A 164 -2.79 13.77 19.90
C TYR A 164 -2.24 12.96 18.71
N CYS A 165 -1.67 13.61 17.68
CA CYS A 165 -0.95 12.90 16.61
C CYS A 165 0.49 12.48 16.99
N GLN A 166 0.93 12.77 18.21
CA GLN A 166 2.28 12.47 18.71
C GLN A 166 2.20 11.83 20.12
N PRO A 167 1.61 10.64 20.25
CA PRO A 167 1.47 9.98 21.55
C PRO A 167 2.84 9.63 22.13
N ALA A 168 3.07 10.01 23.39
CA ALA A 168 4.34 9.74 24.09
C ALA A 168 4.52 8.24 24.46
N ASP A 169 3.42 7.51 24.57
CA ASP A 169 3.34 6.14 25.04
C ASP A 169 2.44 5.28 24.12
N PRO A 170 2.80 4.01 23.83
CA PRO A 170 1.95 3.10 23.07
C PRO A 170 0.52 2.96 23.60
N GLN A 171 0.32 2.97 24.92
CA GLN A 171 -1.00 2.85 25.56
C GLN A 171 -1.92 4.03 25.27
N LEU A 172 -1.37 5.16 24.78
CA LEU A 172 -2.16 6.32 24.33
C LEU A 172 -2.68 6.16 22.89
N LEU A 173 -2.24 5.13 22.16
CA LEU A 173 -2.81 4.79 20.87
C LEU A 173 -4.25 4.30 21.07
N PHE A 174 -5.15 4.78 20.22
CA PHE A 174 -6.60 4.58 20.37
C PHE A 174 -7.02 3.10 20.55
N GLY A 175 -6.30 2.16 19.95
CA GLY A 175 -6.60 0.72 20.05
C GLY A 175 -6.70 0.20 21.48
N PHE A 176 -5.91 0.71 22.42
CA PHE A 176 -5.99 0.28 23.82
C PHE A 176 -7.33 0.65 24.46
N GLU A 177 -7.79 1.90 24.28
CA GLU A 177 -9.09 2.34 24.79
C GLU A 177 -10.25 1.65 24.06
N TYR A 178 -10.11 1.46 22.74
CA TYR A 178 -11.09 0.73 21.90
C TYR A 178 -11.32 -0.70 22.39
N ILE A 179 -10.24 -1.46 22.66
CA ILE A 179 -10.32 -2.83 23.15
C ILE A 179 -10.75 -2.88 24.61
N GLY A 180 -10.25 -1.98 25.47
CA GLY A 180 -10.66 -1.89 26.86
C GLY A 180 -12.18 -1.74 27.01
N LYS A 181 -12.81 -0.84 26.22
CA LYS A 181 -14.27 -0.64 26.26
C LYS A 181 -15.05 -1.83 25.70
N ARG A 182 -14.55 -2.50 24.66
CA ARG A 182 -15.21 -3.70 24.10
C ARG A 182 -15.18 -4.88 25.07
N TYR A 183 -14.16 -4.96 25.93
CA TYR A 183 -14.09 -5.94 27.01
C TYR A 183 -15.20 -5.71 28.05
N TYR A 184 -15.35 -4.48 28.56
CA TYR A 184 -16.41 -4.12 29.50
C TYR A 184 -17.82 -4.19 28.91
N GLY A 185 -17.98 -3.96 27.60
CA GLY A 185 -19.28 -4.01 26.92
C GLY A 185 -19.78 -5.41 26.55
N SER A 186 -18.93 -6.45 26.62
CA SER A 186 -19.28 -7.82 26.20
C SER A 186 -19.66 -8.76 27.36
N SER A 187 -19.79 -8.24 28.58
CA SER A 187 -20.20 -9.03 29.75
C SER A 187 -21.63 -9.58 29.68
N GLY A 188 -22.40 -9.29 28.62
CA GLY A 188 -23.83 -9.61 28.51
C GLY A 188 -24.26 -10.50 27.34
N ASP A 189 -23.37 -10.98 26.46
CA ASP A 189 -23.80 -11.66 25.22
C ASP A 189 -22.96 -12.91 24.89
N ARG A 190 -22.78 -13.78 25.90
CA ARG A 190 -22.30 -15.17 25.71
C ARG A 190 -23.51 -16.09 25.52
N VAL A 191 -24.12 -16.07 24.34
CA VAL A 191 -25.06 -17.13 23.95
C VAL A 191 -24.27 -18.24 23.22
N ASN A 192 -24.32 -19.44 23.79
CA ASN A 192 -23.91 -20.74 23.22
C ASN A 192 -22.43 -21.11 23.10
N GLY A 193 -21.49 -20.53 23.84
CA GLY A 193 -20.14 -21.13 23.99
C GLY A 193 -19.36 -21.35 22.69
N VAL A 194 -19.77 -20.73 21.59
CA VAL A 194 -19.04 -20.70 20.32
C VAL A 194 -18.32 -19.36 20.27
N ASP A 195 -17.00 -19.40 20.22
CA ASP A 195 -16.19 -18.24 19.92
C ASP A 195 -16.76 -17.51 18.69
N ARG A 196 -16.95 -16.18 18.77
CA ARG A 196 -17.13 -15.35 17.57
C ARG A 196 -15.88 -15.35 16.64
N GLY A 197 -14.94 -16.28 16.85
CA GLY A 197 -13.79 -16.57 15.99
C GLY A 197 -14.11 -17.48 14.79
N GLY A 198 -15.36 -17.88 14.58
CA GLY A 198 -15.81 -18.75 13.48
C GLY A 198 -15.70 -18.18 12.05
N GLY A 199 -14.89 -17.14 11.81
CA GLY A 199 -14.74 -16.51 10.49
C GLY A 199 -13.30 -16.18 10.06
N LEU A 200 -12.28 -16.38 10.92
CA LEU A 200 -10.90 -16.06 10.55
C LEU A 200 -10.24 -17.28 9.90
N GLN A 201 -10.08 -17.24 8.57
CA GLN A 201 -9.44 -18.32 7.81
C GLN A 201 -7.90 -18.26 7.86
N THR A 202 -7.34 -17.12 8.24
CA THR A 202 -5.90 -16.83 8.18
C THR A 202 -5.17 -17.31 9.44
N PRO A 203 -4.15 -18.19 9.32
CA PRO A 203 -3.29 -18.60 10.43
C PRO A 203 -2.55 -17.40 11.05
N LEU A 204 -2.48 -17.34 12.38
CA LEU A 204 -1.81 -16.25 13.11
C LEU A 204 -0.34 -16.55 13.44
N PHE A 205 0.04 -17.82 13.36
CA PHE A 205 1.34 -18.40 13.69
C PHE A 205 1.76 -18.19 15.15
N ASP A 206 0.79 -18.02 16.05
CA ASP A 206 0.98 -17.92 17.51
C ASP A 206 0.95 -19.27 18.23
N ARG A 207 0.61 -20.35 17.52
CA ARG A 207 0.50 -21.72 18.06
C ARG A 207 1.40 -22.72 17.33
N PRO A 208 1.96 -23.72 18.03
CA PRO A 208 2.80 -24.76 17.42
C PRO A 208 2.09 -25.50 16.27
N SER A 209 0.79 -25.80 16.43
CA SER A 209 0.00 -26.54 15.44
C SER A 209 -0.13 -25.85 14.09
N GLU A 210 -0.01 -24.52 14.05
CA GLU A 210 -0.08 -23.76 12.79
C GLU A 210 1.23 -23.86 12.02
N TRP A 211 2.37 -23.83 12.73
CA TRP A 211 3.68 -24.13 12.17
C TRP A 211 3.76 -25.57 11.65
N ASP A 212 3.24 -26.55 12.40
CA ASP A 212 3.16 -27.95 11.94
C ASP A 212 2.33 -28.11 10.66
N ARG A 213 1.23 -27.36 10.54
CA ARG A 213 0.39 -27.38 9.33
C ARG A 213 1.16 -26.83 8.12
N GLU A 214 1.94 -25.78 8.32
CA GLU A 214 2.76 -25.16 7.28
C GLU A 214 3.94 -26.04 6.85
N ILE A 215 4.59 -26.73 7.81
CA ILE A 215 5.59 -27.79 7.54
C ILE A 215 4.98 -28.88 6.65
N LYS A 216 3.80 -29.38 7.00
CA LYS A 216 3.10 -30.42 6.23
C LYS A 216 2.71 -29.93 4.84
N ARG A 217 2.21 -28.70 4.71
CA ARG A 217 1.80 -28.09 3.43
C ARG A 217 2.97 -27.99 2.45
N THR A 218 4.16 -27.64 2.96
CA THR A 218 5.37 -27.44 2.16
C THR A 218 6.22 -28.72 2.00
N GLY A 219 5.84 -29.83 2.65
CA GLY A 219 6.59 -31.09 2.58
C GLY A 219 7.94 -31.04 3.31
N ALA A 220 8.10 -30.18 4.32
CA ALA A 220 9.34 -29.98 5.05
C ALA A 220 9.60 -31.05 6.13
N SER A 221 9.62 -32.33 5.77
CA SER A 221 9.66 -33.45 6.74
C SER A 221 10.90 -33.48 7.65
N GLU A 222 12.02 -32.91 7.21
CA GLU A 222 13.27 -32.82 7.98
C GLU A 222 13.37 -31.54 8.84
N TRP A 223 12.24 -30.86 9.05
CA TRP A 223 12.10 -29.64 9.84
C TRP A 223 11.08 -29.86 10.96
N ARG A 224 11.27 -29.18 12.09
CA ARG A 224 10.43 -29.32 13.29
C ARG A 224 10.10 -27.99 13.93
N VAL A 225 8.95 -27.95 14.61
CA VAL A 225 8.61 -26.85 15.50
C VAL A 225 9.58 -26.85 16.69
N CYS A 226 10.01 -25.65 17.05
CA CYS A 226 10.97 -25.32 18.08
C CYS A 226 10.28 -24.45 19.12
N SER A 227 10.34 -24.85 20.39
CA SER A 227 9.74 -24.15 21.53
C SER A 227 10.80 -23.57 22.48
N ILE A 228 12.07 -23.45 22.05
CA ILE A 228 13.13 -22.92 22.91
C ILE A 228 12.86 -21.49 23.39
N ASN A 229 12.05 -20.74 22.66
CA ASN A 229 11.70 -19.36 22.93
C ASN A 229 10.31 -19.20 23.55
N GLU A 230 9.70 -20.27 24.05
CA GLU A 230 8.47 -20.18 24.84
C GLU A 230 8.68 -19.24 26.04
N GLY A 231 7.73 -18.32 26.27
CA GLY A 231 7.88 -17.23 27.22
C GLY A 231 8.96 -16.21 26.87
N TYR A 232 9.41 -16.16 25.61
CA TYR A 232 10.49 -15.30 25.11
C TYR A 232 11.83 -15.50 25.83
N ALA A 233 12.10 -16.72 26.27
CA ALA A 233 13.26 -17.05 27.10
C ALA A 233 14.63 -16.90 26.40
N VAL A 234 14.67 -16.91 25.07
CA VAL A 234 15.92 -16.86 24.29
C VAL A 234 16.10 -15.52 23.56
N SER A 235 15.07 -15.06 22.86
CA SER A 235 15.07 -13.81 22.11
C SER A 235 13.75 -13.09 22.25
N GLN A 236 13.85 -11.81 22.59
CA GLN A 236 12.69 -10.95 22.73
C GLN A 236 12.03 -10.54 21.40
N SER A 237 12.73 -10.80 20.30
CA SER A 237 12.29 -10.39 18.96
C SER A 237 11.80 -11.57 18.12
N LEU A 238 12.07 -12.81 18.52
CA LEU A 238 11.54 -14.02 17.87
C LEU A 238 10.14 -14.36 18.41
N PRO A 239 9.33 -15.10 17.63
CA PRO A 239 8.10 -15.67 18.15
C PRO A 239 8.40 -16.76 19.19
N GLU A 240 7.41 -17.12 20.01
CA GLU A 240 7.57 -18.19 21.01
C GLU A 240 7.83 -19.56 20.34
N TYR A 241 7.18 -19.77 19.19
CA TYR A 241 7.31 -20.96 18.37
C TYR A 241 7.77 -20.59 16.98
N PHE A 242 8.73 -21.36 16.47
CA PHE A 242 9.27 -21.22 15.12
C PHE A 242 9.80 -22.57 14.62
N VAL A 243 10.32 -22.64 13.40
CA VAL A 243 10.73 -23.89 12.77
C VAL A 243 12.24 -23.91 12.50
N VAL A 244 12.87 -25.05 12.81
CA VAL A 244 14.32 -25.29 12.67
C VAL A 244 14.58 -26.67 12.05
N PRO A 245 15.79 -26.93 11.51
CA PRO A 245 16.15 -28.27 11.05
C PRO A 245 16.03 -29.29 12.19
N ALA A 246 15.42 -30.45 11.91
CA ALA A 246 15.24 -31.51 12.92
C ALA A 246 16.57 -32.01 13.50
N SER A 247 17.66 -31.90 12.74
CA SER A 247 19.01 -32.29 13.15
C SER A 247 19.72 -31.33 14.11
N LEU A 248 19.20 -30.11 14.33
CA LEU A 248 19.73 -29.18 15.31
C LEU A 248 18.97 -29.34 16.63
N ALA A 249 19.67 -29.66 17.71
CA ALA A 249 19.06 -29.87 19.02
C ALA A 249 18.74 -28.54 19.72
N ASP A 250 17.69 -28.52 20.55
CA ASP A 250 17.30 -27.33 21.30
C ASP A 250 18.39 -26.83 22.26
N GLN A 251 19.15 -27.76 22.86
CA GLN A 251 20.26 -27.42 23.75
C GLN A 251 21.38 -26.66 23.01
N ASP A 252 21.71 -27.11 21.79
CA ASP A 252 22.69 -26.45 20.93
C ASP A 252 22.21 -25.04 20.55
N LEU A 253 20.95 -24.92 20.11
CA LEU A 253 20.37 -23.63 19.72
C LEU A 253 20.33 -22.64 20.89
N LYS A 254 19.94 -23.09 22.08
CA LYS A 254 19.96 -22.27 23.31
C LYS A 254 21.39 -21.77 23.60
N GLN A 255 22.37 -22.68 23.54
CA GLN A 255 23.77 -22.33 23.78
C GLN A 255 24.30 -21.32 22.76
N TYR A 256 23.96 -21.47 21.48
CA TYR A 256 24.51 -20.63 20.42
C TYR A 256 23.79 -19.29 20.27
N SER A 257 22.56 -19.18 20.76
CA SER A 257 21.72 -17.98 20.61
C SER A 257 22.43 -16.69 21.02
N SER A 258 23.23 -16.70 22.10
CA SER A 258 23.98 -15.55 22.58
C SER A 258 24.93 -14.92 21.56
N PHE A 259 25.45 -15.72 20.62
CA PHE A 259 26.36 -15.25 19.58
C PHE A 259 25.64 -14.56 18.41
N PHE A 260 24.33 -14.75 18.24
CA PHE A 260 23.55 -14.08 17.21
C PHE A 260 23.13 -12.67 17.67
N THR A 261 23.07 -11.72 16.74
CA THR A 261 22.46 -10.41 16.99
C THR A 261 21.00 -10.58 17.40
N GLY A 262 20.59 -9.89 18.46
CA GLY A 262 19.23 -10.01 19.02
C GLY A 262 18.87 -11.42 19.52
N HIS A 263 19.86 -12.31 19.68
CA HIS A 263 19.66 -13.73 20.02
C HIS A 263 18.83 -14.51 18.99
N ARG A 264 18.78 -14.02 17.75
CA ARG A 264 17.93 -14.56 16.70
C ARG A 264 18.63 -15.69 15.95
N VAL A 265 18.41 -16.91 16.43
CA VAL A 265 18.84 -18.15 15.77
C VAL A 265 18.14 -18.34 14.42
N PRO A 266 18.63 -19.23 13.53
CA PRO A 266 18.04 -19.43 12.21
C PRO A 266 16.54 -19.79 12.26
N LEU A 267 15.77 -19.12 11.41
CA LEU A 267 14.33 -19.25 11.25
C LEU A 267 14.02 -19.85 9.88
N TRP A 268 13.31 -20.98 9.85
CA TRP A 268 12.78 -21.51 8.60
C TRP A 268 11.65 -20.66 8.04
N CYS A 269 11.69 -20.38 6.74
CA CYS A 269 10.63 -19.67 6.02
C CYS A 269 9.78 -20.62 5.20
N TRP A 270 10.39 -21.45 4.36
CA TRP A 270 9.68 -22.23 3.34
C TRP A 270 10.52 -23.38 2.78
N ASN A 271 9.86 -24.42 2.26
CA ASN A 271 10.50 -25.52 1.55
C ASN A 271 9.99 -25.64 0.11
N HIS A 272 10.92 -25.78 -0.81
CA HIS A 272 10.68 -26.12 -2.19
C HIS A 272 10.33 -27.60 -2.34
N PRO A 273 9.44 -27.99 -3.28
CA PRO A 273 9.13 -29.40 -3.56
C PRO A 273 10.35 -30.28 -3.90
N ASN A 274 11.47 -29.69 -4.31
CA ASN A 274 12.74 -30.42 -4.57
C ASN A 274 13.55 -30.69 -3.28
N GLY A 275 13.10 -30.17 -2.12
CA GLY A 275 13.73 -30.29 -0.82
C GLY A 275 14.69 -29.14 -0.43
N SER A 276 14.90 -28.15 -1.31
CA SER A 276 15.62 -26.92 -0.97
C SER A 276 14.82 -26.06 -0.01
N ALA A 277 15.48 -25.50 1.00
CA ALA A 277 14.85 -24.69 2.04
C ALA A 277 15.29 -23.23 1.96
N LEU A 278 14.37 -22.33 2.25
CA LEU A 278 14.63 -20.92 2.49
C LEU A 278 14.66 -20.65 3.99
N VAL A 279 15.74 -20.07 4.46
CA VAL A 279 16.02 -19.81 5.88
C VAL A 279 16.44 -18.36 6.05
N ARG A 280 16.05 -17.75 7.16
CA ARG A 280 16.46 -16.43 7.60
C ARG A 280 17.33 -16.51 8.84
N MET A 281 18.32 -15.65 8.97
CA MET A 281 19.28 -15.73 10.06
C MET A 281 19.91 -14.37 10.35
N ALA A 282 19.95 -13.97 11.62
CA ALA A 282 20.68 -12.77 12.03
C ALA A 282 22.20 -12.96 11.91
N SER A 283 22.94 -11.86 11.92
CA SER A 283 24.41 -11.92 11.92
C SER A 283 24.96 -12.51 13.22
N ILE A 284 26.12 -13.17 13.12
CA ILE A 284 26.85 -13.68 14.28
C ILE A 284 27.82 -12.60 14.73
N ARG A 285 27.68 -12.13 15.97
CA ARG A 285 28.42 -10.99 16.54
C ARG A 285 29.86 -11.32 16.90
N ASP A 286 30.15 -12.59 17.20
CA ASP A 286 31.47 -13.05 17.60
C ASP A 286 32.25 -13.62 16.39
N PRO A 287 33.26 -12.90 15.86
CA PRO A 287 34.04 -13.36 14.72
C PRO A 287 34.79 -14.68 14.99
N ALA A 288 35.14 -14.96 16.25
CA ALA A 288 35.85 -16.19 16.62
C ALA A 288 34.91 -17.41 16.54
N GLN A 289 33.63 -17.25 16.87
CA GLN A 289 32.63 -18.32 16.77
C GLN A 289 31.96 -18.40 15.40
N GLN A 290 32.00 -17.32 14.60
CA GLN A 290 31.28 -17.22 13.33
C GLN A 290 31.49 -18.41 12.42
N ARG A 291 32.74 -18.78 12.12
CA ARG A 291 33.04 -19.91 11.21
C ARG A 291 32.49 -21.24 11.71
N LYS A 292 32.62 -21.51 13.02
CA LYS A 292 32.16 -22.74 13.65
C LYS A 292 30.63 -22.84 13.62
N LEU A 293 29.95 -21.75 13.97
CA LEU A 293 28.50 -21.67 14.00
C LEU A 293 27.91 -21.72 12.59
N ASP A 294 28.46 -20.97 11.65
CA ASP A 294 28.07 -21.05 10.24
C ASP A 294 28.16 -22.49 9.73
N GLN A 295 29.29 -23.16 9.98
CA GLN A 295 29.46 -24.56 9.57
C GLN A 295 28.42 -25.48 10.25
N ARG A 296 28.12 -25.28 11.53
CA ARG A 296 27.13 -26.09 12.26
C ARG A 296 25.73 -25.90 11.70
N ILE A 297 25.31 -24.65 11.48
CA ILE A 297 24.00 -24.30 10.93
C ILE A 297 23.86 -24.79 9.48
N CYS A 298 24.84 -24.46 8.61
CA CYS A 298 24.85 -24.93 7.22
C CYS A 298 24.79 -26.46 7.16
N ASN A 299 25.55 -27.18 7.98
CA ASN A 299 25.49 -28.64 8.02
C ASN A 299 24.11 -29.16 8.46
N GLY A 300 23.46 -28.51 9.43
CA GLY A 300 22.09 -28.85 9.84
C GLY A 300 21.07 -28.69 8.71
N ILE A 301 21.18 -27.60 7.94
CA ILE A 301 20.31 -27.31 6.80
C ILE A 301 20.62 -28.24 5.62
N THR A 302 21.89 -28.45 5.28
CA THR A 302 22.34 -29.42 4.28
C THR A 302 21.80 -30.82 4.58
N LYS A 303 21.78 -31.23 5.87
CA LYS A 303 21.21 -32.53 6.27
C LYS A 303 19.71 -32.65 6.03
N SER A 304 18.97 -31.54 6.04
CA SER A 304 17.53 -31.52 5.78
C SER A 304 17.18 -31.65 4.30
N HIS A 305 18.14 -31.37 3.41
CA HIS A 305 17.95 -31.51 1.97
C HIS A 305 18.03 -33.00 1.57
N PRO A 306 17.08 -33.56 0.79
CA PRO A 306 17.09 -34.97 0.41
C PRO A 306 18.37 -35.43 -0.30
N LYS A 307 18.91 -34.56 -1.16
CA LYS A 307 20.19 -34.77 -1.86
C LYS A 307 21.43 -34.29 -1.09
N ARG A 308 21.28 -33.82 0.15
CA ARG A 308 22.35 -33.19 0.95
C ARG A 308 23.10 -32.08 0.19
N SER A 309 22.37 -31.27 -0.58
CA SER A 309 22.91 -30.12 -1.30
C SER A 309 23.41 -29.09 -0.29
N GLU A 310 24.59 -28.52 -0.54
CA GLU A 310 25.20 -27.53 0.35
C GLU A 310 24.33 -26.26 0.44
N ALA A 311 24.06 -25.81 1.67
CA ALA A 311 23.34 -24.57 1.91
C ALA A 311 24.20 -23.35 1.56
N LEU A 312 23.64 -22.42 0.78
CA LEU A 312 24.30 -21.19 0.36
C LEU A 312 23.83 -20.00 1.20
N LYS A 313 24.73 -19.08 1.52
CA LYS A 313 24.41 -17.85 2.26
C LYS A 313 24.29 -16.67 1.30
N ALA A 314 23.25 -15.86 1.48
CA ALA A 314 23.04 -14.59 0.79
C ALA A 314 23.04 -13.45 1.83
N ASP A 315 24.08 -12.62 1.78
CA ASP A 315 24.24 -11.46 2.67
C ASP A 315 23.48 -10.26 2.09
N LEU A 316 22.37 -9.90 2.74
CA LEU A 316 21.46 -8.87 2.27
C LEU A 316 21.99 -7.46 2.53
N ASP A 317 22.69 -7.24 3.64
CA ASP A 317 23.27 -5.93 3.99
C ASP A 317 24.30 -5.48 2.95
N LYS A 318 25.00 -6.42 2.32
CA LYS A 318 25.93 -6.13 1.21
C LYS A 318 25.24 -6.00 -0.15
N SER A 319 24.06 -6.59 -0.32
CA SER A 319 23.44 -6.75 -1.64
C SER A 319 22.33 -5.74 -1.93
N LEU A 320 21.78 -5.12 -0.89
CA LEU A 320 20.58 -4.29 -0.96
C LEU A 320 20.80 -2.95 -0.24
N PRO A 321 20.04 -1.89 -0.61
CA PRO A 321 20.11 -0.61 0.09
C PRO A 321 19.67 -0.76 1.55
N ASN A 322 20.33 -0.03 2.45
CA ASN A 322 19.95 -0.01 3.86
C ASN A 322 18.64 0.78 4.09
N ILE A 323 18.12 0.73 5.31
CA ILE A 323 16.84 1.36 5.67
C ILE A 323 16.83 2.89 5.47
N GLN A 324 17.98 3.56 5.67
CA GLN A 324 18.09 5.02 5.57
C GLN A 324 18.06 5.46 4.10
N ASP A 325 18.72 4.71 3.22
CA ASP A 325 18.68 4.93 1.78
C ASP A 325 17.25 4.78 1.24
N ILE A 326 16.55 3.73 1.66
CA ILE A 326 15.15 3.46 1.29
C ILE A 326 14.24 4.61 1.76
N GLN A 327 14.39 5.05 3.02
CA GLN A 327 13.62 6.18 3.56
C GLN A 327 13.89 7.47 2.77
N ALA A 328 15.15 7.76 2.46
CA ALA A 328 15.51 8.94 1.68
C ALA A 328 14.92 8.88 0.25
N ALA A 329 14.92 7.71 -0.38
CA ALA A 329 14.29 7.51 -1.69
C ALA A 329 12.79 7.74 -1.66
N PHE A 330 12.11 7.24 -0.62
CA PHE A 330 10.68 7.47 -0.42
C PHE A 330 10.35 8.94 -0.17
N VAL A 331 11.11 9.64 0.67
CA VAL A 331 10.88 11.08 0.92
C VAL A 331 11.03 11.87 -0.38
N ARG A 332 12.04 11.57 -1.21
CA ARG A 332 12.21 12.19 -2.54
C ARG A 332 11.04 11.88 -3.46
N LEU A 333 10.63 10.61 -3.58
CA LEU A 333 9.49 10.23 -4.41
C LEU A 333 8.20 10.93 -3.94
N ARG A 334 7.97 10.96 -2.63
CA ARG A 334 6.82 11.62 -2.03
C ARG A 334 6.81 13.11 -2.37
N GLN A 335 7.95 13.79 -2.27
CA GLN A 335 8.05 15.17 -2.69
C GLN A 335 7.58 15.29 -4.15
N VAL A 336 8.11 14.47 -5.07
CA VAL A 336 7.72 14.46 -6.49
C VAL A 336 6.20 14.27 -6.68
N CYS A 337 5.59 13.33 -5.96
CA CYS A 337 4.15 13.08 -6.04
C CYS A 337 3.27 14.20 -5.43
N VAL A 338 3.87 15.11 -4.68
CA VAL A 338 3.20 16.15 -3.87
C VAL A 338 3.48 17.59 -4.38
N ILE A 339 4.39 17.81 -5.35
CA ILE A 339 4.82 19.14 -5.84
C ILE A 339 3.67 20.02 -6.41
N GLU A 340 3.75 21.31 -6.07
CA GLU A 340 3.11 22.46 -6.73
C GLU A 340 4.23 23.43 -7.22
N PRO A 341 4.12 24.09 -8.40
CA PRO A 341 3.08 23.98 -9.43
C PRO A 341 3.37 22.87 -10.47
N PHE A 342 2.31 22.22 -10.95
CA PHE A 342 2.38 21.11 -11.90
C PHE A 342 3.04 21.47 -13.25
N GLU A 343 2.82 22.70 -13.75
CA GLU A 343 3.25 23.14 -15.09
C GLU A 343 4.78 23.14 -15.27
N GLU A 344 5.56 23.56 -14.27
CA GLU A 344 7.04 23.57 -14.35
C GLU A 344 7.65 22.16 -14.14
N SER A 345 6.83 21.21 -13.67
CA SER A 345 7.28 19.90 -13.20
C SER A 345 7.04 18.76 -14.20
N GLU A 346 6.15 18.94 -15.20
CA GLU A 346 5.82 17.88 -16.17
C GLU A 346 7.04 17.50 -17.04
N GLU A 347 7.79 18.49 -17.52
CA GLU A 347 9.01 18.27 -18.32
C GLU A 347 10.09 17.50 -17.55
N LYS A 348 10.12 17.66 -16.22
CA LYS A 348 11.09 17.03 -15.33
C LYS A 348 10.47 15.85 -14.57
N TRP A 349 9.24 15.43 -14.86
CA TRP A 349 8.55 14.41 -14.06
C TRP A 349 9.33 13.10 -14.06
N LEU A 350 9.67 12.59 -15.25
CA LEU A 350 10.35 11.31 -15.40
C LEU A 350 11.74 11.35 -14.75
N SER A 351 12.50 12.43 -14.95
CA SER A 351 13.82 12.61 -14.33
C SER A 351 13.74 12.80 -12.82
N SER A 352 12.69 13.44 -12.31
CA SER A 352 12.44 13.60 -10.86
C SER A 352 12.06 12.27 -10.21
N VAL A 353 11.20 11.47 -10.86
CA VAL A 353 10.88 10.11 -10.41
C VAL A 353 12.12 9.23 -10.45
N GLU A 354 12.92 9.28 -11.50
CA GLU A 354 14.18 8.52 -11.62
C GLU A 354 15.17 8.92 -10.51
N SER A 355 15.41 10.21 -10.32
CA SER A 355 16.31 10.73 -9.28
C SER A 355 15.86 10.43 -7.84
N SER A 356 14.59 10.05 -7.63
CA SER A 356 14.14 9.54 -6.33
C SER A 356 14.84 8.23 -5.95
N ARG A 357 15.21 7.41 -6.94
CA ARG A 357 15.73 6.02 -6.81
C ARG A 357 14.74 5.01 -6.25
N TRP A 358 13.47 5.37 -6.05
CA TRP A 358 12.48 4.43 -5.52
C TRP A 358 12.31 3.19 -6.41
N LEU A 359 12.08 3.38 -7.71
CA LEU A 359 11.94 2.27 -8.66
C LEU A 359 13.25 1.49 -8.87
N GLU A 360 14.40 2.13 -8.65
CA GLU A 360 15.70 1.46 -8.64
C GLU A 360 15.76 0.45 -7.49
N TYR A 361 15.30 0.82 -6.29
CA TYR A 361 15.27 -0.06 -5.14
C TYR A 361 14.19 -1.14 -5.27
N VAL A 362 12.99 -0.83 -5.76
CA VAL A 362 11.97 -1.85 -6.12
C VAL A 362 12.59 -2.91 -7.05
N ARG A 363 13.29 -2.46 -8.10
CA ARG A 363 14.01 -3.35 -9.03
C ARG A 363 15.12 -4.16 -8.33
N ALA A 364 15.88 -3.55 -7.42
CA ALA A 364 16.97 -4.22 -6.72
C ALA A 364 16.45 -5.40 -5.86
N PHE A 365 15.36 -5.21 -5.12
CA PHE A 365 14.74 -6.28 -4.32
C PHE A 365 14.12 -7.37 -5.18
N LEU A 366 13.44 -7.02 -6.28
CA LEU A 366 12.93 -8.00 -7.24
C LEU A 366 14.06 -8.83 -7.89
N LYS A 367 15.16 -8.16 -8.26
CA LYS A 367 16.35 -8.81 -8.82
C LYS A 367 16.99 -9.77 -7.81
N ASN A 368 17.25 -9.31 -6.59
CA ASN A 368 17.84 -10.12 -5.54
C ASN A 368 16.97 -11.35 -5.22
N SER A 369 15.64 -11.17 -5.14
CA SER A 369 14.71 -12.27 -4.93
C SER A 369 14.74 -13.28 -6.09
N ALA A 370 14.83 -12.82 -7.34
CA ALA A 370 14.96 -13.70 -8.50
C ALA A 370 16.27 -14.52 -8.49
N GLU A 371 17.37 -13.95 -7.98
CA GLU A 371 18.63 -14.68 -7.78
C GLU A 371 18.51 -15.76 -6.70
N VAL A 372 17.82 -15.46 -5.59
CA VAL A 372 17.53 -16.48 -4.55
C VAL A 372 16.65 -17.61 -5.12
N VAL A 373 15.64 -17.26 -5.92
CA VAL A 373 14.82 -18.24 -6.66
C VAL A 373 15.68 -19.10 -7.58
N PHE A 374 16.62 -18.51 -8.32
CA PHE A 374 17.54 -19.28 -9.17
C PHE A 374 18.37 -20.29 -8.36
N ILE A 375 18.78 -19.95 -7.14
CA ILE A 375 19.49 -20.90 -6.28
C ILE A 375 18.57 -22.05 -5.85
N LEU A 376 17.34 -21.75 -5.41
CA LEU A 376 16.38 -22.76 -4.93
C LEU A 376 15.89 -23.69 -6.05
N GLU A 377 15.48 -23.13 -7.19
CA GLU A 377 14.90 -23.87 -8.32
C GLU A 377 15.99 -24.35 -9.29
N GLY A 378 16.86 -23.45 -9.75
CA GLY A 378 17.86 -23.73 -10.77
C GLY A 378 19.04 -24.56 -10.27
N LYS A 379 19.59 -24.24 -9.09
CA LYS A 379 20.70 -24.99 -8.49
C LYS A 379 20.25 -26.12 -7.56
N CYS A 380 18.97 -26.17 -7.18
CA CYS A 380 18.46 -27.12 -6.18
C CYS A 380 19.30 -27.09 -4.89
N ALA A 381 19.52 -25.89 -4.35
CA ALA A 381 20.25 -25.68 -3.11
C ALA A 381 19.45 -24.81 -2.13
N SER A 382 19.54 -25.13 -0.84
CA SER A 382 18.93 -24.32 0.22
C SER A 382 19.66 -22.98 0.36
N VAL A 383 18.93 -21.92 0.75
CA VAL A 383 19.47 -20.57 0.91
C VAL A 383 19.22 -20.05 2.31
N ILE A 384 20.25 -19.45 2.91
CA ILE A 384 20.19 -18.69 4.16
C ILE A 384 20.31 -17.22 3.82
N LEU A 385 19.22 -16.46 4.02
CA LEU A 385 19.22 -15.00 3.99
C LEU A 385 19.83 -14.50 5.30
N GLN A 386 20.93 -13.76 5.19
CA GLN A 386 21.61 -13.17 6.33
C GLN A 386 21.48 -11.66 6.30
N GLU A 387 21.10 -11.10 7.45
CA GLU A 387 20.97 -9.66 7.72
C GLU A 387 21.43 -9.42 9.17
N GLU A 388 21.86 -8.22 9.51
CA GLU A 388 22.34 -7.88 10.85
C GLU A 388 21.37 -8.34 11.95
N GLU A 389 20.13 -7.86 11.92
CA GLU A 389 19.08 -8.23 12.88
C GLU A 389 18.05 -9.23 12.33
N ASP A 390 17.99 -9.52 11.02
CA ASP A 390 16.93 -10.35 10.42
C ASP A 390 15.50 -9.84 10.75
N ARG A 391 15.24 -8.55 10.54
CA ARG A 391 13.93 -7.96 10.86
C ARG A 391 13.40 -7.02 9.79
N ASP A 392 14.21 -6.68 8.79
CA ASP A 392 13.86 -5.66 7.80
C ASP A 392 14.00 -6.23 6.38
N LEU A 393 15.22 -6.33 5.84
CA LEU A 393 15.45 -6.70 4.43
C LEU A 393 15.03 -8.14 4.13
N SER A 394 15.30 -9.04 5.07
CA SER A 394 14.98 -10.47 4.97
C SER A 394 13.49 -10.72 4.87
N CYS A 395 12.64 -9.88 5.48
CA CYS A 395 11.18 -9.95 5.33
C CYS A 395 10.75 -9.75 3.88
N VAL A 396 11.35 -8.77 3.18
CA VAL A 396 11.03 -8.47 1.79
C VAL A 396 11.45 -9.62 0.88
N VAL A 397 12.72 -10.03 0.96
CA VAL A 397 13.28 -11.06 0.06
C VAL A 397 12.59 -12.41 0.28
N SER A 398 12.43 -12.85 1.54
CA SER A 398 11.77 -14.12 1.84
C SER A 398 10.33 -14.18 1.36
N SER A 399 9.59 -13.08 1.48
CA SER A 399 8.20 -12.97 1.03
C SER A 399 8.11 -12.99 -0.51
N LEU A 400 8.97 -12.25 -1.20
CA LEU A 400 8.98 -12.20 -2.65
C LEU A 400 9.37 -13.55 -3.27
N VAL A 401 10.38 -14.23 -2.72
CA VAL A 401 10.77 -15.59 -3.16
C VAL A 401 9.60 -16.56 -3.01
N GLN A 402 8.89 -16.51 -1.87
CA GLN A 402 7.71 -17.33 -1.62
C GLN A 402 6.56 -17.03 -2.60
N LEU A 403 6.31 -15.76 -2.95
CA LEU A 403 5.29 -15.39 -3.94
C LEU A 403 5.65 -15.85 -5.36
N MET A 404 6.93 -15.76 -5.71
CA MET A 404 7.45 -16.23 -7.00
C MET A 404 7.30 -17.75 -7.15
N LEU A 405 7.57 -18.52 -6.09
CA LEU A 405 7.63 -19.99 -6.15
C LEU A 405 6.32 -20.70 -5.78
N ASP A 406 5.53 -20.17 -4.84
CA ASP A 406 4.39 -20.87 -4.25
C ASP A 406 3.06 -20.18 -4.57
N PRO A 407 2.18 -20.78 -5.41
CA PRO A 407 0.88 -20.20 -5.75
C PRO A 407 -0.07 -20.09 -4.54
N HIS A 408 0.18 -20.82 -3.44
CA HIS A 408 -0.60 -20.65 -2.21
C HIS A 408 -0.58 -19.20 -1.74
N PHE A 409 0.59 -18.56 -1.72
CA PHE A 409 0.74 -17.19 -1.25
C PHE A 409 0.21 -16.12 -2.22
N ARG A 410 -0.21 -16.52 -3.43
CA ARG A 410 -0.91 -15.65 -4.39
C ARG A 410 -2.43 -15.67 -4.21
N SER A 411 -2.96 -16.57 -3.38
CA SER A 411 -4.32 -16.49 -2.87
C SER A 411 -4.46 -15.38 -1.83
N LEU A 412 -5.67 -14.88 -1.60
CA LEU A 412 -5.94 -13.84 -0.61
C LEU A 412 -5.56 -14.33 0.80
N SER A 413 -6.02 -15.53 1.18
CA SER A 413 -5.70 -16.12 2.49
C SER A 413 -4.21 -16.46 2.64
N GLY A 414 -3.59 -16.98 1.58
CA GLY A 414 -2.15 -17.24 1.60
C GLY A 414 -1.31 -15.97 1.69
N PHE A 415 -1.68 -14.89 1.00
CA PHE A 415 -0.95 -13.62 1.13
C PHE A 415 -1.04 -13.06 2.55
N GLN A 416 -2.21 -13.16 3.18
CA GLN A 416 -2.39 -12.77 4.58
C GLN A 416 -1.53 -13.62 5.52
N SER A 417 -1.50 -14.95 5.31
CA SER A 417 -0.67 -15.86 6.10
C SER A 417 0.82 -15.60 5.91
N LEU A 418 1.26 -15.26 4.69
CA LEU A 418 2.63 -14.87 4.38
C LEU A 418 3.04 -13.61 5.16
N VAL A 419 2.23 -12.55 5.10
CA VAL A 419 2.51 -11.31 5.83
C VAL A 419 2.53 -11.58 7.34
N GLN A 420 1.55 -12.33 7.84
CA GLN A 420 1.48 -12.70 9.25
C GLN A 420 2.73 -13.47 9.71
N LYS A 421 3.22 -14.43 8.91
CA LYS A 421 4.40 -15.24 9.22
C LYS A 421 5.71 -14.46 9.11
N GLU A 422 5.98 -13.88 7.94
CA GLU A 422 7.29 -13.31 7.58
C GLU A 422 7.52 -11.90 8.12
N TRP A 423 6.45 -11.20 8.50
CA TRP A 423 6.54 -9.82 8.99
C TRP A 423 6.11 -9.73 10.45
N VAL A 424 4.89 -10.14 10.77
CA VAL A 424 4.33 -9.95 12.12
C VAL A 424 5.00 -10.87 13.12
N MET A 425 4.99 -12.18 12.87
CA MET A 425 5.56 -13.17 13.78
C MET A 425 7.08 -13.22 13.74
N ALA A 426 7.70 -12.97 12.57
CA ALA A 426 9.14 -12.78 12.49
C ALA A 426 9.65 -11.52 13.22
N GLY A 427 8.74 -10.62 13.63
CA GLY A 427 9.06 -9.48 14.48
C GLY A 427 9.57 -8.26 13.71
N HIS A 428 9.06 -7.97 12.51
CA HIS A 428 9.33 -6.71 11.84
C HIS A 428 8.93 -5.52 12.73
N ARG A 429 9.76 -4.48 12.77
CA ARG A 429 9.63 -3.33 13.68
C ARG A 429 8.56 -2.33 13.23
N PHE A 430 7.30 -2.76 13.06
CA PHE A 430 6.27 -1.89 12.50
C PHE A 430 6.09 -0.58 13.28
N MET A 431 6.12 -0.60 14.61
CA MET A 431 5.93 0.61 15.43
C MET A 431 7.03 1.66 15.17
N ASP A 432 8.28 1.20 15.09
CA ASP A 432 9.44 2.07 14.87
C ASP A 432 9.50 2.52 13.40
N ARG A 433 9.34 1.59 12.45
CA ARG A 433 9.42 1.83 11.00
C ARG A 433 8.30 2.72 10.49
N CYS A 434 7.11 2.60 11.07
CA CYS A 434 5.99 3.50 10.80
C CYS A 434 6.05 4.79 11.64
N ASN A 435 6.99 4.90 12.58
CA ASN A 435 7.17 6.04 13.48
C ASN A 435 5.85 6.48 14.14
N HIS A 436 5.09 5.52 14.70
CA HIS A 436 3.77 5.78 15.30
C HIS A 436 3.83 6.69 16.54
N LEU A 437 4.95 6.66 17.26
CA LEU A 437 5.19 7.48 18.46
C LEU A 437 6.00 8.75 18.19
N LYS A 438 6.47 8.98 16.95
CA LYS A 438 7.35 10.11 16.58
C LYS A 438 8.58 10.26 17.49
N LYS A 439 9.18 9.13 17.88
CA LYS A 439 10.32 9.08 18.82
C LYS A 439 11.67 9.28 18.14
N ASN A 440 11.86 8.67 16.96
CA ASN A 440 13.14 8.69 16.26
C ASN A 440 12.94 8.58 14.74
N ASP A 441 13.04 9.71 14.04
CA ASP A 441 12.87 9.77 12.59
C ASP A 441 13.95 8.99 11.81
N ARG A 442 15.07 8.62 12.45
CA ARG A 442 16.13 7.82 11.82
C ARG A 442 15.75 6.34 11.64
N GLU A 443 14.76 5.87 12.40
CA GLU A 443 14.25 4.50 12.33
C GLU A 443 13.08 4.36 11.35
N GLU A 444 12.52 5.46 10.87
CA GLU A 444 11.39 5.45 9.94
C GLU A 444 11.83 4.90 8.58
N CYS A 445 11.09 3.93 8.05
CA CYS A 445 11.40 3.34 6.75
C CYS A 445 10.16 2.61 6.16
N PRO A 446 9.80 2.86 4.89
CA PRO A 446 8.60 2.31 4.25
C PRO A 446 8.86 0.93 3.63
N LEU A 447 9.58 0.04 4.35
CA LEU A 447 9.95 -1.27 3.83
C LEU A 447 8.74 -2.14 3.46
N PHE A 448 7.69 -2.10 4.27
CA PHE A 448 6.47 -2.83 3.95
C PHE A 448 5.78 -2.29 2.69
N LEU A 449 5.79 -0.96 2.48
CA LEU A 449 5.32 -0.36 1.23
C LEU A 449 6.19 -0.78 0.04
N LEU A 450 7.52 -0.79 0.20
CA LEU A 450 8.44 -1.26 -0.84
C LEU A 450 8.14 -2.71 -1.23
N PHE A 451 7.89 -3.57 -0.24
CA PHE A 451 7.44 -4.93 -0.47
C PHE A 451 6.13 -4.97 -1.26
N LEU A 452 5.10 -4.23 -0.85
CA LEU A 452 3.83 -4.22 -1.58
C LEU A 452 3.95 -3.63 -2.99
N ASP A 453 4.84 -2.66 -3.22
CA ASP A 453 5.15 -2.17 -4.57
C ASP A 453 5.78 -3.29 -5.42
N CYS A 454 6.75 -4.04 -4.89
CA CYS A 454 7.29 -5.22 -5.55
C CYS A 454 6.20 -6.26 -5.89
N VAL A 455 5.26 -6.52 -4.98
CA VAL A 455 4.10 -7.40 -5.24
C VAL A 455 3.22 -6.83 -6.35
N TRP A 456 2.95 -5.53 -6.32
CA TRP A 456 2.20 -4.83 -7.36
C TRP A 456 2.89 -4.93 -8.73
N GLN A 457 4.22 -4.82 -8.80
CA GLN A 457 4.96 -5.04 -10.06
C GLN A 457 4.71 -6.47 -10.60
N LEU A 458 4.76 -7.49 -9.75
CA LEU A 458 4.45 -8.88 -10.15
C LEU A 458 3.01 -9.04 -10.62
N MET A 459 2.05 -8.41 -9.93
CA MET A 459 0.63 -8.43 -10.33
C MET A 459 0.40 -7.78 -11.68
N ASN A 460 1.09 -6.68 -12.00
CA ASN A 460 0.99 -6.03 -13.31
C ASN A 460 1.54 -6.90 -14.44
N GLN A 461 2.61 -7.64 -14.17
CA GLN A 461 3.20 -8.54 -15.15
C GLN A 461 2.40 -9.86 -15.29
N TYR A 462 1.71 -10.28 -14.23
CA TYR A 462 0.96 -11.54 -14.14
C TYR A 462 -0.44 -11.37 -13.54
N PRO A 463 -1.36 -10.61 -14.18
CA PRO A 463 -2.64 -10.21 -13.58
C PRO A 463 -3.59 -11.37 -13.24
N ALA A 464 -3.44 -12.51 -13.92
CA ALA A 464 -4.26 -13.71 -13.71
C ALA A 464 -3.67 -14.68 -12.64
N ALA A 465 -2.47 -14.41 -12.11
CA ALA A 465 -1.81 -15.29 -11.15
C ALA A 465 -2.13 -14.97 -9.68
N PHE A 466 -2.70 -13.81 -9.39
CA PHE A 466 -3.00 -13.34 -8.04
C PHE A 466 -4.51 -13.23 -7.82
N GLU A 467 -4.99 -13.77 -6.70
CA GLU A 467 -6.41 -13.74 -6.32
C GLU A 467 -6.83 -12.34 -5.87
N PHE A 468 -5.90 -11.54 -5.37
CA PHE A 468 -6.19 -10.23 -4.81
C PHE A 468 -5.90 -9.08 -5.80
N THR A 469 -6.50 -7.93 -5.56
CA THR A 469 -6.40 -6.74 -6.42
C THR A 469 -5.43 -5.69 -5.88
N GLU A 470 -5.08 -4.72 -6.72
CA GLU A 470 -4.36 -3.51 -6.29
C GLU A 470 -5.11 -2.74 -5.20
N THR A 471 -6.46 -2.73 -5.24
CA THR A 471 -7.30 -2.16 -4.17
C THR A 471 -7.02 -2.81 -2.82
N TYR A 472 -6.88 -4.15 -2.79
CA TYR A 472 -6.55 -4.87 -1.57
C TYR A 472 -5.19 -4.46 -1.01
N LEU A 473 -4.16 -4.35 -1.85
CA LEU A 473 -2.83 -3.89 -1.42
C LEU A 473 -2.88 -2.46 -0.85
N THR A 474 -3.61 -1.55 -1.50
CA THR A 474 -3.79 -0.17 -1.04
C THR A 474 -4.52 -0.13 0.31
N VAL A 475 -5.60 -0.90 0.48
CA VAL A 475 -6.35 -0.99 1.74
C VAL A 475 -5.52 -1.61 2.87
N LEU A 476 -4.66 -2.57 2.54
CA LEU A 476 -3.73 -3.15 3.50
C LEU A 476 -2.74 -2.11 4.02
N MET A 477 -2.17 -1.29 3.13
CA MET A 477 -1.33 -0.14 3.54
C MET A 477 -2.09 0.85 4.41
N ASP A 478 -3.32 1.22 4.02
CA ASP A 478 -4.12 2.17 4.78
C ASP A 478 -4.42 1.67 6.20
N SER A 479 -4.60 0.36 6.35
CA SER A 479 -4.86 -0.27 7.64
C SER A 479 -3.69 -0.16 8.63
N MET A 480 -2.45 0.05 8.16
CA MET A 480 -1.31 0.29 9.04
C MET A 480 -1.47 1.59 9.85
N TRP A 481 -2.20 2.56 9.32
CA TRP A 481 -2.43 3.85 9.98
C TRP A 481 -3.66 3.85 10.88
N ILE A 482 -4.32 2.70 11.07
CA ILE A 482 -5.51 2.55 11.90
C ILE A 482 -5.12 1.74 13.14
N PRO A 483 -4.76 2.38 14.27
CA PRO A 483 -4.20 1.72 15.43
C PRO A 483 -5.26 1.01 16.28
N VAL A 484 -6.21 0.30 15.67
CA VAL A 484 -7.19 -0.57 16.34
C VAL A 484 -6.90 -2.05 16.10
N PHE A 485 -6.05 -2.37 15.13
CA PHE A 485 -5.60 -3.72 14.80
C PHE A 485 -4.18 -3.94 15.31
N SER A 486 -3.88 -5.11 15.86
CA SER A 486 -2.53 -5.42 16.37
C SER A 486 -1.52 -5.76 15.27
N THR A 487 -1.99 -6.20 14.10
CA THR A 487 -1.15 -6.78 13.04
C THR A 487 0.06 -5.90 12.68
N PHE A 488 -0.09 -4.57 12.64
CA PHE A 488 0.97 -3.62 12.28
C PHE A 488 1.28 -2.61 13.38
N LEU A 489 0.86 -2.87 14.62
CA LEU A 489 0.94 -1.88 15.69
C LEU A 489 2.23 -1.98 16.51
N PHE A 490 2.81 -3.18 16.61
CA PHE A 490 3.94 -3.49 17.50
C PHE A 490 5.19 -3.90 16.72
N ASN A 491 6.34 -3.84 17.38
CA ASN A 491 7.61 -4.29 16.84
C ASN A 491 7.79 -5.81 16.89
N GLY A 492 6.94 -6.54 17.60
CA GLY A 492 6.98 -7.99 17.62
C GLY A 492 5.99 -8.61 18.62
N PRO A 493 5.88 -9.95 18.64
CA PRO A 493 4.90 -10.65 19.45
C PRO A 493 5.05 -10.39 20.96
N GLN A 494 6.28 -10.34 21.49
CA GLN A 494 6.50 -10.06 22.91
C GLN A 494 6.02 -8.67 23.31
N GLN A 495 6.42 -7.65 22.55
CA GLN A 495 6.04 -6.26 22.85
C GLN A 495 4.52 -6.09 22.86
N HIS A 496 3.81 -6.80 21.97
CA HIS A 496 2.34 -6.85 21.98
C HIS A 496 1.81 -7.45 23.30
N VAL A 497 2.33 -8.61 23.73
CA VAL A 497 1.90 -9.26 24.99
C VAL A 497 2.23 -8.40 26.21
N GLU A 498 3.38 -7.74 26.23
CA GLU A 498 3.81 -6.88 27.34
C GLU A 498 2.89 -5.67 27.50
N HIS A 499 2.69 -4.88 26.44
CA HIS A 499 1.86 -3.67 26.54
C HIS A 499 0.39 -3.99 26.81
N THR A 500 -0.14 -5.09 26.26
CA THR A 500 -1.52 -5.52 26.52
C THR A 500 -1.71 -5.96 27.96
N ARG A 501 -0.74 -6.68 28.54
CA ARG A 501 -0.75 -7.08 29.95
C ARG A 501 -0.63 -5.87 30.88
N GLU A 502 0.31 -4.97 30.60
CA GLU A 502 0.53 -3.75 31.38
C GLU A 502 -0.72 -2.86 31.39
N PHE A 503 -1.34 -2.63 30.22
CA PHE A 503 -2.57 -1.85 30.13
C PHE A 503 -3.72 -2.50 30.91
N ALA A 504 -3.88 -3.83 30.82
CA ALA A 504 -4.90 -4.55 31.56
C ALA A 504 -4.72 -4.41 33.08
N GLN A 505 -3.48 -4.51 33.57
CA GLN A 505 -3.14 -4.29 34.97
C GLN A 505 -3.48 -2.85 35.41
N ASN A 506 -3.05 -1.85 34.63
CA ASN A 506 -3.29 -0.43 34.92
C ASN A 506 -4.79 -0.08 34.96
N LYS A 507 -5.62 -0.76 34.15
CA LYS A 507 -7.07 -0.54 34.07
C LYS A 507 -7.89 -1.52 34.91
N ASN A 508 -7.24 -2.38 35.71
CA ASN A 508 -7.88 -3.45 36.48
C ASN A 508 -8.83 -4.33 35.65
N ILE A 509 -8.47 -4.62 34.39
CA ILE A 509 -9.27 -5.49 33.52
C ILE A 509 -8.97 -6.95 33.88
N PRO A 510 -9.96 -7.76 34.31
CA PRO A 510 -9.74 -9.17 34.58
C PRO A 510 -9.42 -9.87 33.26
N LEU A 511 -8.28 -10.54 33.16
CA LEU A 511 -7.82 -11.13 31.90
C LEU A 511 -8.46 -12.52 31.62
N GLY A 512 -9.02 -13.18 32.62
CA GLY A 512 -9.58 -14.54 32.47
C GLY A 512 -8.49 -15.58 32.17
N GLU A 513 -8.81 -16.61 31.38
CA GLU A 513 -7.81 -17.61 30.92
C GLU A 513 -6.81 -17.01 29.92
N ASP A 514 -7.23 -16.00 29.16
CA ASP A 514 -6.38 -15.27 28.22
C ASP A 514 -5.41 -14.37 28.99
N LYS A 515 -4.11 -14.69 29.02
CA LYS A 515 -3.08 -13.92 29.77
C LYS A 515 -2.78 -12.51 29.21
N ALA A 516 -3.57 -12.01 28.25
CA ALA A 516 -3.40 -10.73 27.56
C ALA A 516 -4.73 -10.24 26.92
N LEU A 517 -4.85 -8.92 26.70
CA LEU A 517 -5.99 -8.35 25.96
C LEU A 517 -5.92 -8.71 24.47
N ARG A 518 -7.04 -9.17 23.92
CA ARG A 518 -7.12 -9.57 22.51
C ARG A 518 -7.43 -8.39 21.59
N PHE A 519 -6.41 -7.91 20.89
CA PHE A 519 -6.58 -7.03 19.74
C PHE A 519 -7.05 -7.83 18.51
N PRO A 520 -7.98 -7.30 17.70
CA PRO A 520 -8.35 -7.94 16.46
C PRO A 520 -7.20 -7.86 15.45
N PRO A 521 -6.96 -8.93 14.66
CA PRO A 521 -6.08 -8.84 13.51
C PRO A 521 -6.76 -8.06 12.38
N VAL A 522 -5.96 -7.42 11.52
CA VAL A 522 -6.45 -6.71 10.33
C VAL A 522 -7.19 -7.65 9.36
N TRP A 523 -6.87 -8.95 9.42
CA TRP A 523 -7.44 -10.02 8.59
C TRP A 523 -8.94 -10.23 8.78
N ASP A 524 -9.52 -9.74 9.89
CA ASP A 524 -10.97 -9.68 10.07
C ASP A 524 -11.54 -8.44 9.36
N TRP A 525 -11.53 -8.48 8.02
CA TRP A 525 -11.98 -7.40 7.16
C TRP A 525 -13.44 -7.00 7.38
N SER A 526 -14.25 -7.85 8.01
CA SER A 526 -15.63 -7.55 8.37
C SER A 526 -15.76 -6.41 9.38
N GLN A 527 -14.71 -6.14 10.16
CA GLN A 527 -14.66 -5.01 11.08
C GLN A 527 -14.47 -3.67 10.35
N GLN A 528 -13.80 -3.69 9.19
CA GLN A 528 -13.50 -2.49 8.43
C GLN A 528 -14.49 -2.24 7.29
N PHE A 529 -14.96 -3.29 6.63
CA PHE A 529 -15.61 -3.19 5.33
C PHE A 529 -16.88 -4.04 5.25
N SER A 530 -17.85 -3.58 4.45
CA SER A 530 -19.02 -4.40 4.11
C SER A 530 -18.63 -5.56 3.19
N LEU A 531 -19.47 -6.59 3.09
CA LEU A 531 -19.23 -7.70 2.14
C LEU A 531 -19.13 -7.20 0.69
N LYS A 532 -19.87 -6.15 0.33
CA LYS A 532 -19.81 -5.51 -0.99
C LYS A 532 -18.44 -4.89 -1.24
N ASP A 533 -17.88 -4.19 -0.25
CA ASP A 533 -16.55 -3.59 -0.36
C ASP A 533 -15.44 -4.66 -0.36
N GLN A 534 -15.59 -5.71 0.46
CA GLN A 534 -14.65 -6.85 0.47
C GLN A 534 -14.60 -7.60 -0.87
N ALA A 535 -15.68 -7.59 -1.65
CA ALA A 535 -15.67 -8.17 -3.00
C ALA A 535 -14.66 -7.49 -3.93
N LEU A 536 -14.32 -6.21 -3.68
CA LEU A 536 -13.30 -5.47 -4.44
C LEU A 536 -11.88 -6.01 -4.23
N PHE A 537 -11.66 -6.81 -3.18
CA PHE A 537 -10.35 -7.40 -2.90
C PHE A 537 -10.02 -8.51 -3.88
N ASN A 538 -11.01 -9.14 -4.52
CA ASN A 538 -10.80 -10.31 -5.36
C ASN A 538 -10.68 -9.93 -6.83
N SER A 539 -9.68 -10.50 -7.51
CA SER A 539 -9.40 -10.34 -8.92
C SER A 539 -10.33 -11.26 -9.73
N PRO A 540 -11.18 -10.71 -10.61
CA PRO A 540 -12.04 -11.54 -11.47
C PRO A 540 -11.24 -12.32 -12.52
N MET A 541 -9.96 -11.96 -12.73
CA MET A 541 -9.07 -12.61 -13.70
C MET A 541 -8.28 -13.78 -13.09
N TYR A 542 -8.39 -14.01 -11.78
CA TYR A 542 -7.61 -15.03 -11.10
C TYR A 542 -7.91 -16.43 -11.61
N VAL A 543 -6.88 -17.12 -12.08
CA VAL A 543 -6.97 -18.52 -12.50
C VAL A 543 -6.44 -19.39 -11.36
N GLY A 544 -7.33 -19.78 -10.43
CA GLY A 544 -6.97 -20.62 -9.28
C GLY A 544 -6.76 -22.11 -9.62
N LYS A 545 -6.22 -22.87 -8.67
CA LYS A 545 -6.15 -24.35 -8.74
C LYS A 545 -7.56 -24.93 -8.80
N GLY A 546 -8.01 -25.32 -10.00
CA GLY A 546 -9.33 -25.92 -10.23
C GLY A 546 -10.24 -25.16 -11.20
N ALA A 547 -9.81 -24.02 -11.75
CA ALA A 547 -10.54 -23.38 -12.83
C ALA A 547 -10.54 -24.28 -14.08
N THR A 548 -11.63 -25.01 -14.30
CA THR A 548 -11.88 -25.69 -15.57
C THR A 548 -11.96 -24.63 -16.66
N CYS A 549 -10.98 -24.59 -17.54
CA CYS A 549 -11.07 -23.85 -18.78
C CYS A 549 -12.23 -24.46 -19.59
N VAL A 550 -13.38 -23.79 -19.66
CA VAL A 550 -14.43 -24.18 -20.59
C VAL A 550 -13.96 -23.78 -21.98
N GLN A 551 -13.37 -24.75 -22.68
CA GLN A 551 -13.16 -24.68 -24.12
C GLN A 551 -13.88 -25.87 -24.75
N ASN A 552 -15.02 -25.60 -25.38
CA ASN A 552 -15.67 -26.41 -26.42
C ASN A 552 -15.40 -27.93 -26.36
N GLY A 553 -15.85 -28.60 -25.30
CA GLY A 553 -16.22 -30.01 -25.32
C GLY A 553 -15.16 -31.08 -25.69
N ALA A 554 -13.86 -30.82 -25.69
CA ALA A 554 -12.86 -31.88 -25.87
C ALA A 554 -11.50 -31.60 -25.23
N VAL A 555 -11.10 -32.46 -24.27
CA VAL A 555 -9.76 -32.48 -23.68
C VAL A 555 -8.79 -33.10 -24.68
N LYS A 556 -7.84 -32.33 -25.22
CA LYS A 556 -6.63 -32.86 -25.85
C LYS A 556 -5.41 -32.47 -25.03
N THR A 557 -4.82 -33.46 -24.35
CA THR A 557 -3.46 -33.37 -23.81
C THR A 557 -2.48 -33.16 -24.96
N PHE A 558 -1.95 -31.94 -25.09
CA PHE A 558 -0.88 -31.66 -26.03
C PHE A 558 0.44 -32.26 -25.51
N ARG A 559 0.82 -33.44 -26.03
CA ARG A 559 2.24 -33.81 -26.12
C ARG A 559 2.88 -32.92 -27.18
N ARG A 560 3.86 -32.10 -26.81
CA ARG A 560 4.63 -31.31 -27.79
C ARG A 560 6.02 -31.91 -28.01
N LYS A 561 6.34 -32.21 -29.27
CA LYS A 561 7.67 -32.56 -29.77
C LYS A 561 8.60 -31.34 -29.67
N LYS A 562 9.83 -31.58 -29.21
CA LYS A 562 10.95 -30.63 -29.26
C LYS A 562 11.41 -30.45 -30.70
N ASN A 563 11.57 -29.21 -31.15
CA ASN A 563 12.47 -28.84 -32.24
C ASN A 563 13.40 -27.75 -31.73
N TYR A 564 14.69 -28.03 -31.73
CA TYR A 564 15.74 -27.03 -31.53
C TYR A 564 15.93 -26.28 -32.85
N SER A 565 16.05 -24.96 -32.76
CA SER A 565 16.72 -24.17 -33.79
C SER A 565 17.52 -23.08 -33.09
N SER A 566 18.83 -23.16 -33.22
CA SER A 566 19.80 -22.21 -32.70
C SER A 566 20.53 -21.58 -33.87
N THR A 567 20.45 -20.26 -34.00
CA THR A 567 21.47 -19.44 -34.66
C THR A 567 21.15 -17.97 -34.45
N LEU A 568 21.92 -17.31 -33.59
CA LEU A 568 22.40 -15.94 -33.78
C LEU A 568 23.65 -15.81 -32.89
N ARG A 569 24.82 -16.03 -33.49
CA ARG A 569 26.12 -15.73 -32.87
C ARG A 569 26.40 -14.24 -33.06
N GLY A 570 26.23 -13.47 -32.00
CA GLY A 570 26.98 -12.24 -31.76
C GLY A 570 27.87 -12.49 -30.55
N GLN A 571 29.15 -12.14 -30.62
CA GLN A 571 30.07 -12.23 -29.48
C GLN A 571 29.46 -11.46 -28.30
N ARG A 572 29.10 -12.19 -27.24
CA ARG A 572 28.67 -11.62 -25.96
C ARG A 572 29.69 -12.03 -24.91
N GLU A 573 29.94 -11.13 -23.98
CA GLU A 573 30.64 -11.40 -22.72
C GLU A 573 30.10 -12.67 -22.07
N ALA A 574 30.91 -13.33 -21.24
CA ALA A 574 30.56 -14.60 -20.61
C ALA A 574 29.32 -14.45 -19.70
N GLU A 575 28.14 -14.68 -20.28
CA GLU A 575 26.84 -14.61 -19.62
C GLU A 575 26.80 -15.54 -18.41
N SER A 576 26.38 -15.01 -17.27
CA SER A 576 26.35 -15.73 -16.00
C SER A 576 25.30 -16.87 -16.00
N PRO A 577 25.45 -17.89 -15.14
CA PRO A 577 24.48 -18.97 -15.04
C PRO A 577 23.05 -18.50 -14.70
N SER A 578 22.90 -17.45 -13.89
CA SER A 578 21.59 -16.90 -13.54
C SER A 578 20.94 -16.17 -14.71
N GLU A 579 21.71 -15.38 -15.47
CA GLU A 579 21.22 -14.72 -16.69
C GLU A 579 20.75 -15.73 -17.74
N ARG A 580 21.50 -16.82 -17.93
CA ARG A 580 21.08 -17.94 -18.79
C ARG A 580 19.76 -18.55 -18.31
N PHE A 581 19.64 -18.82 -17.01
CA PHE A 581 18.42 -19.37 -16.43
C PHE A 581 17.21 -18.44 -16.66
N LEU A 582 17.37 -17.15 -16.40
CA LEU A 582 16.30 -16.16 -16.62
C LEU A 582 15.91 -16.09 -18.10
N ARG A 583 16.88 -16.03 -19.01
CA ARG A 583 16.62 -16.00 -20.46
C ARG A 583 15.90 -17.25 -20.92
N ASP A 584 16.37 -18.43 -20.49
CA ASP A 584 15.77 -19.71 -20.84
C ASP A 584 14.35 -19.83 -20.25
N TRP A 585 14.10 -19.25 -19.08
CA TRP A 585 12.77 -19.16 -18.49
C TRP A 585 11.82 -18.30 -19.32
N PHE A 586 12.22 -17.07 -19.67
CA PHE A 586 11.39 -16.16 -20.46
C PHE A 586 11.15 -16.63 -21.91
N SER A 587 11.91 -17.64 -22.38
CA SER A 587 11.61 -18.31 -23.66
C SER A 587 10.37 -19.22 -23.61
N ARG A 588 9.88 -19.56 -22.40
CA ARG A 588 8.74 -20.46 -22.17
C ARG A 588 7.45 -19.65 -21.91
N PRO A 589 6.27 -20.19 -22.23
CA PRO A 589 5.01 -19.62 -21.78
C PRO A 589 4.95 -19.57 -20.24
N ALA A 590 4.39 -18.49 -19.69
CA ALA A 590 4.24 -18.36 -18.24
C ALA A 590 3.25 -19.40 -17.69
N ASP A 591 3.67 -20.13 -16.65
CA ASP A 591 2.79 -20.97 -15.85
C ASP A 591 2.26 -20.16 -14.66
N LEU A 592 0.99 -19.75 -14.74
CA LEU A 592 0.35 -18.93 -13.71
C LEU A 592 0.21 -19.63 -12.35
N GLN A 593 0.40 -20.95 -12.30
CA GLN A 593 0.39 -21.74 -11.05
C GLN A 593 1.79 -22.27 -10.68
N GLY A 594 2.79 -22.06 -11.54
CA GLY A 594 4.18 -22.41 -11.32
C GLY A 594 5.02 -21.18 -10.95
N LEU A 595 6.34 -21.25 -11.21
CA LEU A 595 7.27 -20.16 -10.93
C LEU A 595 6.90 -18.87 -11.68
N LEU A 596 6.94 -17.72 -11.01
CA LEU A 596 6.87 -16.40 -11.61
C LEU A 596 8.19 -15.66 -11.42
N LEU A 597 8.74 -15.09 -12.49
CA LEU A 597 9.98 -14.31 -12.44
C LEU A 597 9.76 -12.91 -12.99
N PRO A 598 10.15 -11.84 -12.28
CA PRO A 598 9.92 -10.48 -12.73
C PRO A 598 10.78 -10.13 -13.95
N GLN A 599 10.21 -9.40 -14.89
CA GLN A 599 10.96 -8.68 -15.90
C GLN A 599 11.51 -7.38 -15.30
N LEU A 600 12.82 -7.16 -15.45
CA LEU A 600 13.56 -6.14 -14.69
C LEU A 600 14.11 -4.97 -15.53
N LEU A 601 13.77 -4.90 -16.83
CA LEU A 601 14.10 -3.71 -17.62
C LEU A 601 13.32 -2.51 -17.07
N PRO A 602 13.89 -1.29 -17.05
CA PRO A 602 13.19 -0.10 -16.56
C PRO A 602 11.81 0.13 -17.19
N SER A 603 11.62 -0.25 -18.46
CA SER A 603 10.34 -0.16 -19.17
C SER A 603 9.24 -1.11 -18.64
N HIS A 604 9.62 -2.14 -17.87
CA HIS A 604 8.69 -3.10 -17.26
C HIS A 604 8.31 -2.76 -15.82
N LEU A 605 9.04 -1.83 -15.18
CA LEU A 605 8.64 -1.28 -13.89
C LEU A 605 7.75 -0.07 -14.11
N ARG A 606 6.70 0.04 -13.30
CA ARG A 606 5.74 1.14 -13.37
C ARG A 606 5.64 1.85 -12.02
N LEU A 607 5.25 3.12 -12.02
CA LEU A 607 4.88 3.79 -10.77
C LEU A 607 3.50 3.28 -10.34
N TRP A 608 3.36 2.85 -9.09
CA TRP A 608 2.09 2.42 -8.51
C TRP A 608 1.12 3.61 -8.32
N ARG A 609 0.44 3.99 -9.41
CA ARG A 609 -0.39 5.21 -9.46
C ARG A 609 -1.52 5.22 -8.44
N LEU A 610 -2.19 4.08 -8.21
CA LEU A 610 -3.28 4.02 -7.22
C LEU A 610 -2.81 4.18 -5.78
N TYR A 611 -1.51 4.10 -5.49
CA TYR A 611 -0.99 4.40 -4.17
C TYR A 611 -0.41 5.81 -4.12
N PHE A 612 0.58 6.09 -4.98
CA PHE A 612 1.36 7.34 -4.93
C PHE A 612 0.60 8.57 -5.43
N LEU A 613 -0.35 8.39 -6.36
CA LEU A 613 -1.04 9.50 -7.04
C LEU A 613 -2.55 9.50 -6.83
N ARG A 614 -3.10 8.61 -5.99
CA ARG A 614 -4.56 8.50 -5.76
C ARG A 614 -5.24 9.76 -5.23
N TRP A 615 -4.46 10.66 -4.64
CA TRP A 615 -4.95 11.94 -4.13
C TRP A 615 -4.70 13.10 -5.09
N VAL A 616 -4.09 12.86 -6.25
CA VAL A 616 -3.96 13.84 -7.32
C VAL A 616 -5.31 13.92 -8.04
N PRO A 617 -5.92 15.11 -8.20
CA PRO A 617 -7.14 15.25 -8.98
C PRO A 617 -6.95 14.81 -10.42
N GLU A 618 -7.94 14.10 -10.97
CA GLU A 618 -7.96 13.73 -12.38
C GLU A 618 -8.38 14.94 -13.24
N ALA A 619 -7.72 15.15 -14.37
CA ALA A 619 -8.07 16.23 -15.29
C ALA A 619 -9.50 16.03 -15.83
N GLN A 620 -10.33 17.06 -15.70
CA GLN A 620 -11.69 17.06 -16.24
C GLN A 620 -11.71 17.76 -17.61
N ILE A 621 -12.44 17.20 -18.58
CA ILE A 621 -12.68 17.86 -19.87
C ILE A 621 -14.16 18.27 -19.92
N PRO A 622 -14.47 19.57 -19.75
CA PRO A 622 -15.85 20.05 -19.84
C PRO A 622 -16.46 19.67 -21.19
N ARG A 623 -17.60 18.97 -21.18
CA ARG A 623 -18.37 18.57 -22.37
C ARG A 623 -17.66 17.59 -23.33
N GLY A 624 -16.59 16.93 -22.90
CA GLY A 624 -15.77 16.07 -23.78
C GLY A 624 -16.40 14.75 -24.24
N GLY A 625 -17.61 14.38 -23.78
CA GLY A 625 -18.06 12.99 -23.82
C GLY A 625 -17.10 12.06 -23.04
N PRO A 626 -17.28 10.74 -23.05
CA PRO A 626 -16.44 9.83 -22.28
C PRO A 626 -15.07 9.62 -22.95
N ILE A 627 -14.18 10.61 -22.86
CA ILE A 627 -12.79 10.56 -23.38
C ILE A 627 -11.99 9.45 -22.71
N THR A 628 -12.34 9.09 -21.48
CA THR A 628 -11.75 7.96 -20.75
C THR A 628 -12.22 6.63 -21.28
N ALA A 629 -13.52 6.48 -21.57
CA ALA A 629 -14.00 5.29 -22.28
C ALA A 629 -13.32 5.22 -23.65
N PHE A 630 -13.13 6.37 -24.30
CA PHE A 630 -12.48 6.47 -25.58
C PHE A 630 -11.00 6.05 -25.54
N HIS A 631 -10.20 6.60 -24.61
CA HIS A 631 -8.80 6.22 -24.40
C HIS A 631 -8.68 4.76 -23.96
N LYS A 632 -9.56 4.29 -23.06
CA LYS A 632 -9.58 2.89 -22.63
C LYS A 632 -9.96 1.96 -23.77
N LEU A 633 -10.92 2.33 -24.61
CA LEU A 633 -11.28 1.60 -25.83
C LEU A 633 -10.11 1.60 -26.82
N SER A 634 -9.36 2.69 -26.95
CA SER A 634 -8.14 2.71 -27.77
C SER A 634 -7.06 1.79 -27.22
N LEU A 635 -6.80 1.81 -25.91
CA LEU A 635 -5.83 0.90 -25.27
C LEU A 635 -6.26 -0.57 -25.40
N LEU A 636 -7.55 -0.86 -25.18
CA LEU A 636 -8.12 -2.20 -25.37
C LEU A 636 -8.06 -2.62 -26.84
N ALA A 637 -8.32 -1.71 -27.78
CA ALA A 637 -8.21 -1.99 -29.20
C ALA A 637 -6.76 -2.27 -29.61
N ASP A 638 -5.78 -1.48 -29.13
CA ASP A 638 -4.35 -1.70 -29.34
C ASP A 638 -3.91 -3.06 -28.74
N GLU A 639 -4.41 -3.40 -27.54
CA GLU A 639 -4.12 -4.67 -26.89
C GLU A 639 -4.76 -5.85 -27.65
N ILE A 640 -6.02 -5.73 -28.06
CA ILE A 640 -6.71 -6.72 -28.91
C ILE A 640 -5.96 -6.90 -30.23
N GLU A 641 -5.52 -5.83 -30.88
CA GLU A 641 -4.77 -5.90 -32.14
C GLU A 641 -3.40 -6.57 -31.94
N THR A 642 -2.69 -6.23 -30.86
CA THR A 642 -1.43 -6.86 -30.47
C THR A 642 -1.63 -8.36 -30.22
N LEU A 643 -2.67 -8.72 -29.47
CA LEU A 643 -3.02 -10.11 -29.17
C LEU A 643 -3.44 -10.86 -30.44
N GLN A 644 -4.24 -10.26 -31.32
CA GLN A 644 -4.64 -10.83 -32.60
C GLN A 644 -3.42 -11.04 -33.51
N THR A 645 -2.46 -10.12 -33.50
CA THR A 645 -1.22 -10.24 -34.27
C THR A 645 -0.35 -11.38 -33.74
N ARG A 646 -0.19 -11.49 -32.41
CA ARG A 646 0.48 -12.63 -31.76
C ARG A 646 -0.24 -13.96 -32.04
N LEU A 647 -1.57 -13.97 -32.03
CA LEU A 647 -2.37 -15.16 -32.30
C LEU A 647 -2.27 -15.61 -33.77
N ARG A 648 -2.19 -14.65 -34.70
CA ARG A 648 -1.94 -14.91 -36.14
C ARG A 648 -0.53 -15.48 -36.36
N GLN A 649 0.48 -14.95 -35.68
CA GLN A 649 1.84 -15.51 -35.69
C GLN A 649 1.87 -16.93 -35.11
N TYR A 650 1.09 -17.21 -34.06
CA TYR A 650 1.02 -18.54 -33.44
C TYR A 650 0.27 -19.58 -34.29
N LYS A 651 -0.67 -19.14 -35.14
CA LYS A 651 -1.47 -20.02 -36.03
C LYS A 651 -0.79 -20.38 -37.36
N GLY A 652 0.43 -19.90 -37.60
CA GLY A 652 1.30 -20.42 -38.66
C GLY A 652 0.79 -20.20 -40.09
N GLY A 653 0.60 -18.95 -40.51
CA GLY A 653 0.19 -18.66 -41.89
C GLY A 653 0.44 -17.26 -42.39
N THR A 654 1.67 -16.72 -42.33
CA THR A 654 2.26 -15.73 -43.29
C THR A 654 3.70 -15.37 -42.90
N PRO A 655 4.57 -14.93 -43.84
CA PRO A 655 6.00 -14.72 -43.59
C PRO A 655 6.28 -13.61 -42.59
N ALA A 656 7.39 -13.72 -41.86
CA ALA A 656 7.92 -12.68 -40.99
C ALA A 656 8.12 -11.36 -41.77
N PRO A 657 7.86 -10.18 -41.16
CA PRO A 657 8.24 -8.92 -41.77
C PRO A 657 9.76 -8.86 -41.91
N THR A 658 10.23 -8.39 -43.05
CA THR A 658 11.65 -8.18 -43.35
C THR A 658 12.31 -7.29 -42.28
N PRO A 659 13.55 -7.60 -41.84
CA PRO A 659 14.25 -6.77 -40.88
C PRO A 659 14.65 -5.46 -41.57
N GLY A 660 13.95 -4.36 -41.26
CA GLY A 660 14.27 -3.04 -41.80
C GLY A 660 13.13 -2.02 -41.85
N THR A 661 11.88 -2.37 -41.55
CA THR A 661 10.79 -1.38 -41.49
C THR A 661 10.55 -0.95 -40.05
N PRO A 662 10.58 0.37 -39.71
CA PRO A 662 10.23 0.83 -38.38
C PRO A 662 8.76 0.48 -38.12
N GLN A 663 8.48 -0.24 -37.03
CA GLN A 663 7.09 -0.36 -36.56
C GLN A 663 6.60 1.05 -36.23
N PRO A 664 5.41 1.46 -36.71
CA PRO A 664 4.86 2.73 -36.31
C PRO A 664 4.41 2.62 -34.84
N GLU A 665 5.21 3.12 -33.90
CA GLU A 665 4.78 3.44 -32.53
C GLU A 665 3.79 4.62 -32.52
N GLN A 666 2.82 4.66 -33.44
CA GLN A 666 1.75 5.65 -33.40
C GLN A 666 0.57 5.06 -32.62
N ARG A 667 0.58 5.32 -31.31
CA ARG A 667 -0.64 5.25 -30.48
C ARG A 667 -1.67 6.17 -31.13
N ARG A 668 -2.71 5.60 -31.76
CA ARG A 668 -3.74 6.39 -32.44
C ARG A 668 -4.68 7.00 -31.40
N MET A 669 -4.77 8.32 -31.37
CA MET A 669 -5.85 9.01 -30.67
C MET A 669 -7.01 9.18 -31.62
N TYR A 670 -8.11 8.50 -31.34
CA TYR A 670 -9.36 8.79 -32.02
C TYR A 670 -10.16 9.78 -31.13
N PHE A 671 -10.89 10.72 -31.72
CA PHE A 671 -11.76 11.64 -30.99
C PHE A 671 -13.04 11.79 -31.81
N LYS A 672 -14.21 11.71 -31.17
CA LYS A 672 -15.49 12.07 -31.79
C LYS A 672 -16.10 13.23 -31.01
N ALA A 673 -16.23 14.39 -31.63
CA ALA A 673 -16.91 15.53 -31.04
C ALA A 673 -18.43 15.26 -30.98
N LEU A 674 -19.05 15.54 -29.83
CA LEU A 674 -20.51 15.56 -29.69
C LEU A 674 -21.07 16.88 -30.24
N SER A 675 -22.32 16.86 -30.70
CA SER A 675 -22.97 18.00 -31.35
C SER A 675 -23.48 18.99 -30.28
N PRO A 676 -23.56 20.31 -30.57
CA PRO A 676 -24.02 21.32 -29.60
C PRO A 676 -25.46 21.12 -29.07
N GLN A 677 -26.21 20.17 -29.61
CA GLN A 677 -27.61 19.89 -29.25
C GLN A 677 -27.78 18.75 -28.23
N ASP A 678 -26.71 18.06 -27.84
CA ASP A 678 -26.77 16.99 -26.84
C ASP A 678 -26.87 17.57 -25.41
N SER A 679 -27.79 17.03 -24.59
CA SER A 679 -27.95 17.45 -23.19
C SER A 679 -26.65 17.25 -22.40
N PRO A 680 -26.23 18.20 -21.53
CA PRO A 680 -25.00 18.04 -20.76
C PRO A 680 -25.10 16.85 -19.81
N SER A 681 -24.39 15.76 -20.12
CA SER A 681 -24.16 14.68 -19.17
C SER A 681 -23.10 15.09 -18.15
N ALA A 682 -23.13 14.48 -16.96
CA ALA A 682 -22.11 14.69 -15.94
C ALA A 682 -20.69 14.48 -16.52
N PRO A 683 -19.70 15.31 -16.17
CA PRO A 683 -18.32 15.12 -16.63
C PRO A 683 -17.76 13.82 -16.04
N GLU A 684 -17.20 12.95 -16.89
CA GLU A 684 -16.50 11.73 -16.49
C GLU A 684 -14.98 11.91 -16.59
N TYR A 685 -14.26 11.29 -15.65
CA TYR A 685 -12.86 11.58 -15.30
C TYR A 685 -11.85 10.75 -16.10
N LEU A 686 -10.68 11.35 -16.42
CA LEU A 686 -9.53 10.71 -17.07
C LEU A 686 -8.56 10.10 -16.06
N SER A 687 -8.54 8.77 -15.95
CA SER A 687 -7.44 8.02 -15.36
C SER A 687 -7.16 6.70 -16.07
N SER A 688 -5.87 6.42 -16.20
CA SER A 688 -5.28 5.20 -16.77
C SER A 688 -5.49 3.96 -15.90
N SER A 689 -6.18 4.07 -14.77
CA SER A 689 -6.45 2.95 -13.86
C SER A 689 -7.89 2.47 -14.04
N PHE A 690 -8.06 1.24 -14.49
CA PHE A 690 -9.37 0.57 -14.50
C PHE A 690 -9.75 0.18 -13.05
N PRO A 691 -11.03 0.19 -12.67
CA PRO A 691 -11.95 1.32 -12.51
C PRO A 691 -11.94 1.89 -11.07
N PHE A 692 -10.77 2.12 -10.46
CA PHE A 692 -10.64 2.20 -8.99
C PHE A 692 -9.83 3.39 -8.44
N SER A 693 -9.78 4.51 -9.15
CA SER A 693 -9.24 5.75 -8.57
C SER A 693 -10.37 6.52 -7.88
N PRO A 694 -10.36 6.71 -6.55
CA PRO A 694 -11.24 7.70 -5.94
C PRO A 694 -10.87 9.07 -6.51
N VAL A 695 -11.88 9.86 -6.86
CA VAL A 695 -11.70 11.25 -7.26
C VAL A 695 -10.81 11.94 -6.22
N GLY A 696 -9.67 12.46 -6.69
CA GLY A 696 -8.53 12.92 -5.90
C GLY A 696 -8.84 13.98 -4.85
N ASN A 697 -7.83 14.31 -4.05
CA ASN A 697 -7.97 15.19 -2.89
C ASN A 697 -8.04 16.67 -3.27
N LEU A 698 -8.59 17.40 -2.33
CA LEU A 698 -9.37 18.61 -2.45
C LEU A 698 -8.51 19.87 -2.17
N CYS A 699 -7.18 19.86 -2.20
CA CYS A 699 -6.43 21.08 -1.80
C CYS A 699 -5.15 21.30 -2.60
N ARG A 700 -5.18 21.16 -3.93
CA ARG A 700 -4.06 21.57 -4.78
C ARG A 700 -4.33 22.90 -5.44
N ARG A 701 -3.39 23.84 -5.36
CA ARG A 701 -3.36 25.03 -6.22
C ARG A 701 -2.99 24.61 -7.65
N SER A 702 -3.56 25.34 -8.62
CA SER A 702 -3.41 25.20 -10.07
C SER A 702 -3.70 23.82 -10.68
N ILE A 703 -4.97 23.55 -11.00
CA ILE A 703 -5.31 22.71 -12.16
C ILE A 703 -6.42 23.42 -12.93
N LEU A 704 -6.02 24.41 -13.72
CA LEU A 704 -6.73 24.80 -14.93
C LEU A 704 -5.81 24.49 -16.10
N GLY A 705 -5.80 23.20 -16.44
CA GLY A 705 -5.52 22.78 -17.79
C GLY A 705 -4.26 21.96 -18.04
N THR A 706 -4.43 20.79 -18.64
CA THR A 706 -3.36 20.10 -19.37
C THR A 706 -3.09 20.83 -20.69
N PRO A 707 -1.96 20.56 -21.39
CA PRO A 707 -1.75 21.02 -22.76
C PRO A 707 -2.92 20.70 -23.69
N LEU A 708 -3.63 19.58 -23.43
CA LEU A 708 -4.84 19.20 -24.15
C LEU A 708 -6.00 20.19 -23.94
N SER A 709 -6.15 20.75 -22.74
CA SER A 709 -7.18 21.78 -22.49
C SER A 709 -6.84 23.12 -23.16
N LYS A 710 -5.56 23.54 -23.19
CA LYS A 710 -5.09 24.74 -23.90
C LYS A 710 -5.20 24.56 -25.42
N PHE A 711 -4.99 23.33 -25.90
CA PHE A 711 -5.20 22.93 -27.29
C PHE A 711 -6.69 22.94 -27.68
N LEU A 712 -7.56 22.40 -26.82
CA LEU A 712 -9.01 22.36 -27.04
C LEU A 712 -9.71 23.72 -26.82
N SER A 713 -9.13 24.61 -26.01
CA SER A 713 -9.65 25.95 -25.74
C SER A 713 -9.20 27.01 -26.77
N GLY A 714 -8.55 26.59 -27.86
CA GLY A 714 -8.21 27.49 -28.96
C GLY A 714 -7.15 28.53 -28.61
N ALA A 715 -6.06 28.13 -27.92
CA ALA A 715 -4.86 28.96 -27.91
C ALA A 715 -4.33 29.08 -29.35
N LYS A 716 -4.48 30.27 -29.94
CA LYS A 716 -3.79 30.65 -31.18
C LYS A 716 -2.32 30.31 -31.00
N ILE A 717 -1.86 29.41 -31.86
CA ILE A 717 -0.47 29.09 -32.11
C ILE A 717 0.29 30.42 -32.17
N TRP A 718 1.17 30.68 -31.20
CA TRP A 718 2.24 31.68 -31.37
C TRP A 718 3.19 31.08 -32.40
N LEU A 719 2.95 31.41 -33.67
CA LEU A 719 3.96 31.30 -34.71
C LEU A 719 5.07 32.30 -34.35
N SER A 720 6.25 31.77 -34.08
CA SER A 720 7.50 32.52 -33.97
C SER A 720 7.74 33.37 -35.23
N THR A 721 7.57 34.68 -35.14
CA THR A 721 7.88 35.65 -36.20
C THR A 721 9.34 36.14 -36.15
N GLU A 722 10.31 35.23 -36.02
CA GLU A 722 11.73 35.55 -36.22
C GLU A 722 12.40 34.45 -37.04
N THR A 723 11.95 34.28 -38.29
CA THR A 723 12.75 33.59 -39.33
C THR A 723 12.43 34.06 -40.75
N LEU A 724 12.05 35.34 -40.90
CA LEU A 724 11.94 36.01 -42.21
C LEU A 724 12.51 37.43 -42.12
N ALA A 725 13.82 37.51 -41.91
CA ALA A 725 14.62 38.68 -42.18
C ALA A 725 15.87 38.23 -42.92
N ASN A 726 15.70 37.91 -44.20
CA ASN A 726 16.71 37.96 -45.25
C ASN A 726 16.05 37.53 -46.56
N GLU A 727 15.49 38.49 -47.29
CA GLU A 727 15.61 38.58 -48.75
C GLU A 727 15.04 39.93 -49.25
N SER A 728 15.90 40.64 -50.00
CA SER A 728 15.64 41.70 -50.98
C SER A 728 15.40 43.17 -50.54
N VAL A 729 16.48 43.94 -50.77
CA VAL A 729 16.66 45.39 -51.05
C VAL A 729 16.61 46.37 -49.89
#